data_AF-A0A2S3IGV6-F1
#
_entry.id   AF-A0A2S3IGV6-F1
#
_cell.length_a   1.000
_cell.length_b   1.000
_cell.length_c   1.000
_cell.angle_alpha   90.00
_cell.angle_beta   90.00
_cell.angle_gamma   90.00
#
_symmetry.space_group_name_H-M   'P 1'
#
loop_
_entity.id
_entity.type
_entity.pdbx_description
1 polymer ?
#
loop_
_entity_poly.entity_id
_entity_poly.type
_entity_poly.pdbx_seq_one_letter_code
_entity_poly.pdbx_strand_id
1 'polypeptide(L)'
;MALSAALRVPLPRLLFLGPSASVLGAASRRRATAAPAAALRFLASSSPRSAPFSSRSARPLRSRRRDRDGDGRAAAAGGGVGGGGEGDGGGVAVKERIVPVELHKEATEAYMAYAMSVLLGRALPDVRDGLKPVHRRILYAMHEMGLASRRPFRKCARVVGEVLGKFHPHGDTAVYDSLVRMAQDFSMRYPLVQGHGNFGSIDADPPAAMRYTECRLDSLAEAMFLTDLELNTVDFVPNFDNSQKEPSLLPARVPSLLLNGSSGIAVGMATNIPPHNLGELVDALSIMIQNPEATLQELLECMPGPDFPTGGTILGNQGILEAYKSGRGRIVVRGKTDIETIDEKSKRTAIIIKEIPYQANKATLVEKIAELVEEKVLEGISDIRDESDRTGMRVVIELKRSADPAIVLNNLYRHTALQSSFSCNMVAILDGQPKLMGLKEILQAFLDFRCSVVERRARFKLSQALERKHIVEGIVVGLDNLDAMIQIIRETSNHAAAAEALVKEFGLSEKQAEALLDITLRKLTSLERKKFVDEAKTLSEEISKLNDLLSSKKLIFQLIQQEATDLKNKFSTPRRSFIDDSVNSEVDDIDIIPNEEMLLILSEKGYVKRMNPNTFNLQNRGTIGKSVGKMRMNDTASDFIVCQTHDHVLYFSDKGIVYSARAYKIPECTRTATGTPLVQLLPLSDGERITSIIPVSEFGEDQYLVMLTVNGYIKKVPLNAFSSIRPSGIISIQLVPGDELKWVRHCGNDDLVALASQKGKVIVNSCDKIRPLGRNTRGAGAMKLKEGDKMAAMDIIPAAVDNMPESYSSRVRNRSPPWLLFIAENGIGKRVPLNAFRQSRFNVVGLVGYKLPADCRLAAVFVAGLSLGDDGESDEQVVLVSQSGTVNRIKVKDISIQSRYARGVILMRLEHAGKIQSASLISAAAAEVTED
;
A
#
# COMPACT_ATOMS: atom_id res chain seq x y z
N MET A 1 -30.21 47.32 -8.55
CA MET A 1 -31.52 47.57 -9.20
C MET A 1 -32.61 46.83 -8.42
N ALA A 2 -33.85 47.33 -8.50
CA ALA A 2 -35.17 46.76 -8.15
C ALA A 2 -35.33 45.21 -8.03
N LEU A 3 -36.31 44.61 -7.30
CA LEU A 3 -37.45 45.13 -6.48
C LEU A 3 -38.11 43.99 -5.64
N SER A 4 -38.54 44.28 -4.38
CA SER A 4 -39.80 43.82 -3.69
C SER A 4 -40.10 42.30 -3.47
N ALA A 5 -40.87 41.82 -2.47
CA ALA A 5 -41.44 42.38 -1.23
C ALA A 5 -41.98 41.29 -0.23
N ALA A 6 -41.74 41.53 1.06
CA ALA A 6 -42.65 41.51 2.24
C ALA A 6 -43.68 40.39 2.55
N LEU A 7 -43.67 39.92 3.83
CA LEU A 7 -44.86 39.73 4.71
C LEU A 7 -44.46 39.62 6.21
N ARG A 8 -45.43 39.77 7.15
CA ARG A 8 -45.19 40.13 8.58
C ARG A 8 -45.62 39.08 9.64
N VAL A 9 -44.74 38.86 10.63
CA VAL A 9 -44.88 38.75 12.13
C VAL A 9 -46.32 38.93 12.70
N PRO A 10 -46.84 38.16 13.71
CA PRO A 10 -46.25 38.10 15.07
C PRO A 10 -46.37 36.86 16.01
N LEU A 11 -45.56 36.92 17.08
CA LEU A 11 -45.49 36.08 18.30
C LEU A 11 -46.53 36.48 19.39
N PRO A 12 -46.75 35.61 20.39
CA PRO A 12 -47.12 36.02 21.75
C PRO A 12 -46.05 35.65 22.82
N ARG A 13 -46.16 36.26 24.02
CA ARG A 13 -45.21 36.22 25.15
C ARG A 13 -45.99 36.28 26.48
N LEU A 14 -45.56 35.57 27.53
CA LEU A 14 -45.81 35.80 28.99
C LEU A 14 -45.08 34.65 29.75
N LEU A 15 -43.99 34.85 30.49
CA LEU A 15 -43.81 35.45 31.85
C LEU A 15 -44.38 34.60 33.00
N PHE A 16 -43.55 34.23 33.99
CA PHE A 16 -43.71 34.62 35.42
C PHE A 16 -42.49 34.26 36.32
N LEU A 17 -41.99 35.28 37.05
CA LEU A 17 -41.21 35.40 38.31
C LEU A 17 -40.25 34.30 38.89
N GLY A 18 -39.14 34.80 39.50
CA GLY A 18 -38.30 34.12 40.52
C GLY A 18 -38.78 34.41 41.97
N PRO A 19 -37.93 34.40 43.05
CA PRO A 19 -36.55 34.92 43.06
C PRO A 19 -35.49 34.23 44.00
N SER A 20 -34.22 34.66 43.84
CA SER A 20 -33.11 34.86 44.81
C SER A 20 -32.95 34.05 46.13
N ALA A 21 -31.72 33.55 46.39
CA ALA A 21 -30.84 34.02 47.50
C ALA A 21 -29.41 33.42 47.41
N SER A 22 -28.41 34.14 47.93
CA SER A 22 -26.98 33.78 47.90
C SER A 22 -26.36 33.73 49.32
N VAL A 23 -25.41 32.81 49.58
CA VAL A 23 -24.45 32.87 50.71
C VAL A 23 -23.09 32.28 50.29
N LEU A 24 -22.00 32.78 50.90
CA LEU A 24 -20.60 32.57 50.51
C LEU A 24 -19.95 31.26 50.99
N GLY A 25 -18.81 30.94 50.35
CA GLY A 25 -17.97 29.76 50.56
C GLY A 25 -17.23 29.61 51.90
N ALA A 26 -16.52 28.49 52.05
CA ALA A 26 -15.20 28.42 52.71
C ALA A 26 -14.50 27.04 52.54
N ALA A 27 -13.23 27.10 52.14
CA ALA A 27 -12.08 26.33 52.61
C ALA A 27 -12.10 24.79 52.87
N SER A 28 -11.27 24.12 52.08
CA SER A 28 -10.23 23.14 52.50
C SER A 28 -10.57 21.65 52.70
N ARG A 29 -9.68 20.81 52.14
CA ARG A 29 -9.62 19.36 52.30
C ARG A 29 -8.61 18.99 53.39
N ARG A 30 -8.89 17.96 54.20
CA ARG A 30 -7.88 16.96 54.64
C ARG A 30 -8.56 15.63 55.04
N ARG A 31 -7.87 14.51 54.80
CA ARG A 31 -8.34 13.12 55.01
C ARG A 31 -7.75 12.50 56.28
N ALA A 32 -8.57 11.76 57.03
CA ALA A 32 -8.29 10.69 58.01
C ALA A 32 -9.67 10.23 58.56
N THR A 33 -10.01 8.99 58.92
CA THR A 33 -9.30 7.68 58.99
C THR A 33 -10.32 6.52 59.06
N ALA A 34 -9.98 5.38 58.42
CA ALA A 34 -10.06 3.98 58.88
C ALA A 34 -11.39 3.22 59.23
N ALA A 35 -11.53 2.03 58.59
CA ALA A 35 -11.97 0.69 59.09
C ALA A 35 -13.40 0.50 59.69
N PRO A 36 -14.08 -0.69 59.64
CA PRO A 36 -13.61 -2.09 59.83
C PRO A 36 -13.79 -3.01 58.57
N ALA A 37 -13.10 -4.15 58.37
CA ALA A 37 -13.22 -5.50 58.99
C ALA A 37 -14.64 -6.14 58.89
N ALA A 38 -14.91 -7.44 58.70
CA ALA A 38 -14.17 -8.67 58.34
C ALA A 38 -15.22 -9.83 58.20
N ALA A 39 -15.03 -11.05 57.65
CA ALA A 39 -14.10 -11.66 56.69
C ALA A 39 -14.61 -13.11 56.36
N LEU A 40 -14.24 -13.75 55.23
CA LEU A 40 -14.56 -15.17 54.96
C LEU A 40 -13.39 -15.93 54.27
N ARG A 41 -13.33 -17.25 54.49
CA ARG A 41 -12.13 -18.11 54.33
C ARG A 41 -12.15 -18.94 53.05
N PHE A 42 -10.97 -19.25 52.51
CA PHE A 42 -10.62 -20.59 52.01
C PHE A 42 -9.13 -20.88 52.23
N LEU A 43 -8.78 -22.14 52.46
CA LEU A 43 -7.42 -22.59 52.86
C LEU A 43 -6.68 -23.34 51.73
N ALA A 44 -5.37 -23.44 51.89
CA ALA A 44 -4.41 -23.88 50.87
C ALA A 44 -4.25 -25.41 50.72
N SER A 45 -3.72 -25.83 49.56
CA SER A 45 -3.03 -27.12 49.41
C SER A 45 -1.85 -27.04 48.40
N SER A 46 -0.65 -27.30 48.94
CA SER A 46 0.52 -27.95 48.30
C SER A 46 0.89 -27.69 46.83
N SER A 47 1.99 -26.97 46.62
CA SER A 47 2.88 -27.11 45.47
C SER A 47 4.05 -28.06 45.78
N PRO A 48 4.49 -28.93 44.85
CA PRO A 48 5.67 -29.77 45.06
C PRO A 48 6.96 -29.07 44.59
N ARG A 49 7.96 -29.01 45.47
CA ARG A 49 9.36 -28.73 45.10
C ARG A 49 10.02 -30.00 44.57
N SER A 50 10.87 -29.89 43.55
CA SER A 50 11.87 -30.90 43.23
C SER A 50 13.27 -30.40 43.60
N ALA A 51 14.07 -31.27 44.21
CA ALA A 51 15.46 -31.06 44.57
C ALA A 51 16.29 -32.30 44.17
N PRO A 52 17.62 -32.18 43.97
CA PRO A 52 18.36 -33.11 43.12
C PRO A 52 18.97 -34.30 43.87
N PHE A 53 19.24 -35.40 43.14
CA PHE A 53 20.16 -36.47 43.54
C PHE A 53 21.02 -36.92 42.34
N SER A 54 22.23 -37.43 42.60
CA SER A 54 23.21 -37.74 41.55
C SER A 54 23.87 -39.12 41.70
N SER A 55 24.34 -39.65 40.56
CA SER A 55 25.26 -40.79 40.41
C SER A 55 24.69 -42.20 40.75
N ARG A 56 25.17 -43.33 40.20
CA ARG A 56 26.44 -43.60 39.48
C ARG A 56 26.38 -44.92 38.67
N SER A 57 27.25 -45.06 37.66
CA SER A 57 27.58 -46.30 36.88
C SER A 57 26.50 -46.84 35.90
N ALA A 58 26.82 -47.55 34.81
CA ALA A 58 28.10 -48.16 34.39
C ALA A 58 28.42 -47.96 32.88
N ARG A 59 29.64 -48.37 32.47
CA ARG A 59 30.20 -48.28 31.10
C ARG A 59 30.42 -49.72 30.50
N PRO A 60 30.91 -49.92 29.25
CA PRO A 60 30.27 -50.82 28.29
C PRO A 60 31.03 -52.14 28.03
N LEU A 61 30.45 -53.01 27.20
CA LEU A 61 31.14 -54.15 26.56
C LEU A 61 30.89 -54.24 25.05
N ARG A 62 31.88 -54.79 24.34
CA ARG A 62 31.98 -54.90 22.87
C ARG A 62 31.34 -56.18 22.34
N SER A 63 30.96 -56.17 21.05
CA SER A 63 31.31 -57.26 20.13
C SER A 63 31.53 -56.73 18.70
N ARG A 64 32.35 -57.43 17.90
CA ARG A 64 32.82 -57.02 16.56
C ARG A 64 32.11 -57.83 15.46
N ARG A 65 31.94 -57.18 14.29
CA ARG A 65 32.01 -57.71 12.90
C ARG A 65 31.92 -59.24 12.70
N ARG A 66 31.09 -59.64 11.72
CA ARG A 66 31.60 -60.09 10.41
C ARG A 66 30.54 -60.07 9.31
N ASP A 67 31.04 -59.95 8.09
CA ASP A 67 30.33 -59.78 6.83
C ASP A 67 29.81 -61.11 6.26
N ARG A 68 28.77 -61.07 5.41
CA ARG A 68 28.75 -61.82 4.14
C ARG A 68 27.62 -61.37 3.20
N ASP A 69 27.95 -61.42 1.91
CA ASP A 69 27.12 -61.06 0.75
C ASP A 69 26.07 -62.13 0.39
N GLY A 70 25.18 -61.82 -0.55
CA GLY A 70 24.54 -62.85 -1.39
C GLY A 70 23.17 -62.51 -1.97
N ASP A 71 23.11 -62.34 -3.29
CA ASP A 71 21.91 -62.30 -4.14
C ASP A 71 20.92 -63.46 -3.93
N GLY A 72 19.64 -63.25 -4.28
CA GLY A 72 18.65 -64.33 -4.40
C GLY A 72 17.29 -63.88 -4.96
N ARG A 73 17.07 -64.06 -6.27
CA ARG A 73 15.78 -63.83 -6.95
C ARG A 73 14.79 -64.99 -6.73
N ALA A 74 13.53 -64.70 -7.09
CA ALA A 74 12.43 -65.62 -7.42
C ALA A 74 11.66 -66.25 -6.25
N ALA A 75 10.40 -66.65 -6.36
CA ALA A 75 9.23 -66.33 -7.21
C ALA A 75 8.13 -67.35 -6.85
N ALA A 76 6.88 -67.04 -7.20
CA ALA A 76 5.78 -68.01 -7.42
C ALA A 76 5.18 -68.80 -6.23
N ALA A 77 3.93 -68.41 -5.91
CA ALA A 77 2.72 -69.25 -6.01
C ALA A 77 2.44 -70.43 -5.03
N GLY A 78 1.14 -70.69 -4.85
CA GLY A 78 0.58 -71.77 -4.03
C GLY A 78 0.38 -71.35 -2.57
N GLY A 79 -0.83 -71.29 -2.00
CA GLY A 79 -2.09 -71.93 -2.37
C GLY A 79 -2.25 -73.24 -1.61
N GLY A 80 -3.04 -73.24 -0.54
CA GLY A 80 -3.17 -74.40 0.35
C GLY A 80 -4.15 -74.15 1.50
N VAL A 81 -5.44 -74.35 1.24
CA VAL A 81 -6.46 -74.49 2.29
C VAL A 81 -6.33 -75.89 2.89
N GLY A 82 -6.34 -75.99 4.22
CA GLY A 82 -6.31 -77.27 4.92
C GLY A 82 -6.82 -77.10 6.35
N GLY A 83 -8.07 -77.50 6.59
CA GLY A 83 -8.69 -77.40 7.91
C GLY A 83 -8.29 -78.54 8.85
N GLY A 84 -8.57 -78.32 10.14
CA GLY A 84 -8.38 -79.30 11.20
C GLY A 84 -8.82 -78.67 12.52
N GLY A 85 -10.07 -78.89 12.89
CA GLY A 85 -10.60 -78.42 14.17
C GLY A 85 -10.46 -79.49 15.24
N GLU A 86 -9.95 -79.12 16.40
CA GLU A 86 -10.25 -79.77 17.67
C GLU A 86 -10.71 -78.67 18.64
N GLY A 87 -11.81 -78.93 19.33
CA GLY A 87 -12.35 -78.02 20.33
C GLY A 87 -11.76 -78.32 21.69
N ASP A 88 -11.36 -77.28 22.42
CA ASP A 88 -11.17 -77.36 23.87
C ASP A 88 -11.93 -76.21 24.56
N GLY A 89 -12.57 -76.54 25.68
CA GLY A 89 -13.47 -75.68 26.43
C GLY A 89 -12.71 -74.75 27.37
N GLY A 90 -11.91 -73.82 26.82
CA GLY A 90 -11.27 -72.75 27.58
C GLY A 90 -11.95 -71.41 27.33
N GLY A 91 -12.28 -70.66 28.38
CA GLY A 91 -13.03 -69.41 28.29
C GLY A 91 -12.44 -68.42 27.28
N VAL A 92 -13.30 -67.75 26.51
CA VAL A 92 -12.90 -66.78 25.47
C VAL A 92 -12.31 -65.53 26.12
N ALA A 93 -11.05 -65.62 26.51
CA ALA A 93 -10.18 -64.45 26.57
C ALA A 93 -10.14 -63.88 25.15
N VAL A 94 -10.79 -62.73 24.95
CA VAL A 94 -10.65 -61.94 23.73
C VAL A 94 -9.17 -61.61 23.62
N LYS A 95 -8.46 -62.34 22.75
CA LYS A 95 -7.06 -62.03 22.42
C LYS A 95 -7.08 -60.65 21.80
N GLU A 96 -6.66 -59.64 22.55
CA GLU A 96 -6.41 -58.31 22.04
C GLU A 96 -5.49 -58.44 20.83
N ARG A 97 -6.05 -58.18 19.65
CA ARG A 97 -5.33 -58.35 18.38
C ARG A 97 -4.43 -57.14 18.18
N ILE A 98 -3.36 -57.08 18.97
CA ILE A 98 -2.32 -56.06 18.88
C ILE A 98 -1.68 -56.19 17.50
N VAL A 99 -1.97 -55.24 16.61
CA VAL A 99 -1.31 -55.11 15.32
C VAL A 99 -0.11 -54.19 15.52
N PRO A 100 1.14 -54.68 15.46
CA PRO A 100 2.30 -53.82 15.52
C PRO A 100 2.41 -53.00 14.23
N VAL A 101 2.37 -51.67 14.35
CA VAL A 101 2.54 -50.74 13.23
C VAL A 101 3.84 -49.96 13.40
N GLU A 102 4.58 -49.74 12.31
CA GLU A 102 5.75 -48.87 12.33
C GLU A 102 5.31 -47.41 12.52
N LEU A 103 5.78 -46.77 13.59
CA LEU A 103 5.44 -45.38 13.94
C LEU A 103 5.63 -44.40 12.77
N HIS A 104 6.67 -44.57 11.96
CA HIS A 104 6.90 -43.73 10.79
C HIS A 104 5.80 -43.87 9.73
N LYS A 105 5.30 -45.09 9.47
CA LYS A 105 4.22 -45.32 8.50
C LYS A 105 2.90 -44.76 9.02
N GLU A 106 2.52 -45.13 10.23
CA GLU A 106 1.29 -44.65 10.89
C GLU A 106 1.25 -43.11 10.96
N ALA A 107 2.33 -42.47 11.43
CA ALA A 107 2.39 -41.01 11.52
C ALA A 107 2.30 -40.33 10.14
N THR A 108 2.89 -40.93 9.09
CA THR A 108 2.79 -40.42 7.72
C THR A 108 1.37 -40.57 7.18
N GLU A 109 0.77 -41.74 7.31
CA GLU A 109 -0.57 -42.06 6.80
C GLU A 109 -1.64 -41.24 7.51
N ALA A 110 -1.61 -41.16 8.84
CA ALA A 110 -2.53 -40.36 9.63
C ALA A 110 -2.39 -38.85 9.34
N TYR A 111 -1.16 -38.35 9.19
CA TYR A 111 -0.93 -36.94 8.83
C TYR A 111 -1.44 -36.63 7.41
N MET A 112 -1.18 -37.49 6.44
CA MET A 112 -1.64 -37.31 5.07
C MET A 112 -3.17 -37.37 4.95
N ALA A 113 -3.81 -38.32 5.66
CA ALA A 113 -5.27 -38.41 5.71
C ALA A 113 -5.91 -37.15 6.33
N TYR A 114 -5.34 -36.65 7.44
CA TYR A 114 -5.76 -35.39 8.05
C TYR A 114 -5.54 -34.19 7.11
N ALA A 115 -4.37 -34.09 6.47
CA ALA A 115 -4.03 -33.01 5.56
C ALA A 115 -4.99 -32.96 4.36
N MET A 116 -5.25 -34.09 3.71
CA MET A 116 -6.21 -34.20 2.60
C MET A 116 -7.63 -33.85 3.04
N SER A 117 -8.07 -34.32 4.22
CA SER A 117 -9.38 -34.00 4.79
C SER A 117 -9.54 -32.49 5.04
N VAL A 118 -8.53 -31.81 5.58
CA VAL A 118 -8.55 -30.36 5.79
C VAL A 118 -8.52 -29.59 4.47
N LEU A 119 -7.71 -30.03 3.51
CA LEU A 119 -7.57 -29.38 2.20
C LEU A 119 -8.88 -29.40 1.40
N LEU A 120 -9.46 -30.59 1.20
CA LEU A 120 -10.62 -30.80 0.34
C LEU A 120 -11.95 -30.63 1.07
N GLY A 121 -12.01 -31.01 2.35
CA GLY A 121 -13.24 -31.05 3.13
C GLY A 121 -13.51 -29.83 4.02
N ARG A 122 -12.60 -28.84 4.09
CA ARG A 122 -12.74 -27.73 5.06
C ARG A 122 -12.20 -26.37 4.60
N ALA A 123 -10.92 -26.29 4.24
CA ALA A 123 -10.20 -25.01 4.25
C ALA A 123 -10.33 -24.21 2.94
N LEU A 124 -10.28 -24.88 1.79
CA LEU A 124 -10.28 -24.26 0.46
C LEU A 124 -11.69 -24.29 -0.16
N PRO A 125 -12.06 -23.28 -0.98
CA PRO A 125 -13.26 -23.30 -1.79
C PRO A 125 -13.05 -24.16 -3.06
N ASP A 126 -14.15 -24.66 -3.64
CA ASP A 126 -14.15 -25.18 -5.00
C ASP A 126 -14.24 -24.01 -6.01
N VAL A 127 -13.53 -24.09 -7.14
CA VAL A 127 -13.53 -23.03 -8.15
C VAL A 127 -14.88 -22.84 -8.85
N ARG A 128 -15.70 -23.90 -8.89
CA ARG A 128 -16.93 -23.99 -9.69
C ARG A 128 -18.10 -23.25 -9.07
N ASP A 129 -18.25 -23.33 -7.75
CA ASP A 129 -19.27 -22.59 -7.00
C ASP A 129 -18.70 -21.56 -6.01
N GLY A 130 -17.39 -21.53 -5.77
CA GLY A 130 -16.74 -20.62 -4.83
C GLY A 130 -16.95 -20.93 -3.36
N LEU A 131 -17.61 -22.05 -3.02
CA LEU A 131 -18.04 -22.36 -1.66
C LEU A 131 -17.14 -23.39 -0.98
N LYS A 132 -17.02 -23.22 0.33
CA LYS A 132 -16.50 -24.26 1.25
C LYS A 132 -17.65 -25.20 1.64
N PRO A 133 -17.38 -26.46 2.04
CA PRO A 133 -18.44 -27.41 2.39
C PRO A 133 -19.42 -26.92 3.46
N VAL A 134 -18.96 -26.16 4.46
CA VAL A 134 -19.84 -25.57 5.49
C VAL A 134 -20.83 -24.55 4.90
N HIS A 135 -20.39 -23.68 3.98
CA HIS A 135 -21.28 -22.71 3.31
C HIS A 135 -22.32 -23.44 2.44
N ARG A 136 -21.88 -24.44 1.67
CA ARG A 136 -22.73 -25.26 0.79
C ARG A 136 -23.84 -25.95 1.58
N ARG A 137 -23.50 -26.58 2.70
CA ARG A 137 -24.44 -27.27 3.60
C ARG A 137 -25.44 -26.32 4.27
N ILE A 138 -25.01 -25.13 4.68
CA ILE A 138 -25.93 -24.12 5.23
C ILE A 138 -26.94 -23.68 4.17
N LEU A 139 -26.49 -23.30 2.97
CA LEU A 139 -27.40 -22.88 1.89
C LEU A 139 -28.37 -23.99 1.47
N TYR A 140 -27.89 -25.24 1.38
CA TYR A 140 -28.72 -26.40 1.05
C TYR A 140 -29.75 -26.72 2.15
N ALA A 141 -29.36 -26.74 3.42
CA ALA A 141 -30.32 -26.93 4.53
C ALA A 141 -31.37 -25.82 4.58
N MET A 142 -30.98 -24.56 4.36
CA MET A 142 -31.92 -23.43 4.26
C MET A 142 -32.89 -23.58 3.07
N HIS A 143 -32.45 -24.19 1.98
CA HIS A 143 -33.29 -24.52 0.82
C HIS A 143 -34.30 -25.64 1.15
N GLU A 144 -33.85 -26.77 1.72
CA GLU A 144 -34.75 -27.85 2.17
C GLU A 144 -35.80 -27.37 3.18
N MET A 145 -35.40 -26.49 4.10
CA MET A 145 -36.31 -25.87 5.08
C MET A 145 -37.29 -24.85 4.46
N GLY A 146 -37.19 -24.55 3.16
CA GLY A 146 -38.04 -23.60 2.46
C GLY A 146 -37.81 -22.14 2.86
N LEU A 147 -36.61 -21.75 3.30
CA LEU A 147 -36.27 -20.41 3.80
C LEU A 147 -35.95 -19.40 2.68
N ALA A 148 -36.74 -19.43 1.61
CA ALA A 148 -36.63 -18.53 0.46
C ALA A 148 -36.68 -17.04 0.87
N SER A 149 -36.08 -16.17 0.06
CA SER A 149 -35.89 -14.74 0.34
C SER A 149 -37.18 -13.96 0.62
N ARG A 150 -38.34 -14.42 0.12
CA ARG A 150 -39.66 -13.82 0.36
C ARG A 150 -40.39 -14.34 1.59
N ARG A 151 -39.87 -15.38 2.27
CA ARG A 151 -40.48 -15.97 3.47
C ARG A 151 -40.12 -15.17 4.73
N PRO A 152 -40.89 -15.31 5.83
CA PRO A 152 -40.52 -14.73 7.12
C PRO A 152 -39.22 -15.34 7.64
N PHE A 153 -38.45 -14.55 8.38
CA PHE A 153 -37.22 -14.98 9.06
C PHE A 153 -37.50 -16.13 10.04
N ARG A 154 -36.48 -16.98 10.27
CA ARG A 154 -36.51 -18.08 11.25
C ARG A 154 -35.28 -18.05 12.13
N LYS A 155 -35.43 -18.48 13.39
CA LYS A 155 -34.33 -18.53 14.38
C LYS A 155 -33.11 -19.29 13.85
N CYS A 156 -31.93 -18.67 13.94
CA CYS A 156 -30.68 -19.26 13.46
C CYS A 156 -30.39 -20.62 14.12
N ALA A 157 -30.71 -20.76 15.42
CA ALA A 157 -30.59 -22.04 16.13
C ALA A 157 -31.29 -23.22 15.44
N ARG A 158 -32.41 -22.99 14.74
CA ARG A 158 -33.12 -24.04 13.99
C ARG A 158 -32.35 -24.44 12.72
N VAL A 159 -31.78 -23.46 12.01
CA VAL A 159 -30.97 -23.71 10.81
C VAL A 159 -29.66 -24.42 11.18
N VAL A 160 -28.99 -23.96 12.24
CA VAL A 160 -27.79 -24.61 12.78
C VAL A 160 -28.10 -26.06 13.18
N GLY A 161 -29.19 -26.30 13.92
CA GLY A 161 -29.61 -27.65 14.30
C GLY A 161 -29.87 -28.58 13.11
N GLU A 162 -30.52 -28.07 12.05
CA GLU A 162 -30.78 -28.83 10.81
C GLU A 162 -29.47 -29.21 10.09
N VAL A 163 -28.55 -28.23 9.95
CA VAL A 163 -27.23 -28.44 9.31
C VAL A 163 -26.41 -29.47 10.08
N LEU A 164 -26.40 -29.39 11.41
CA LEU A 164 -25.69 -30.34 12.26
C LEU A 164 -26.28 -31.75 12.19
N GLY A 165 -27.61 -31.86 12.28
CA GLY A 165 -28.29 -33.15 12.31
C GLY A 165 -28.20 -33.93 11.01
N LYS A 166 -28.17 -33.26 9.85
CA LYS A 166 -28.16 -33.90 8.53
C LYS A 166 -26.81 -33.92 7.82
N PHE A 167 -26.02 -32.83 7.90
CA PHE A 167 -24.95 -32.58 6.93
C PHE A 167 -23.57 -32.31 7.54
N HIS A 168 -23.47 -31.71 8.72
CA HIS A 168 -22.21 -31.19 9.25
C HIS A 168 -21.90 -31.72 10.67
N PRO A 169 -21.17 -32.85 10.81
CA PRO A 169 -20.93 -33.52 12.09
C PRO A 169 -19.79 -32.86 12.89
N HIS A 170 -19.83 -31.53 13.05
CA HIS A 170 -18.83 -30.72 13.76
C HIS A 170 -19.52 -29.77 14.76
N GLY A 171 -18.78 -28.91 15.44
CA GLY A 171 -19.35 -27.99 16.44
C GLY A 171 -20.35 -26.98 15.87
N ASP A 172 -21.40 -26.70 16.63
CA ASP A 172 -22.46 -25.73 16.32
C ASP A 172 -21.91 -24.33 16.04
N THR A 173 -20.90 -23.93 16.82
CA THR A 173 -20.21 -22.64 16.75
C THR A 173 -19.63 -22.40 15.36
N ALA A 174 -18.97 -23.40 14.75
CA ALA A 174 -18.39 -23.25 13.42
C ALA A 174 -19.44 -23.04 12.31
N VAL A 175 -20.62 -23.66 12.47
CA VAL A 175 -21.76 -23.47 11.56
C VAL A 175 -22.38 -22.09 11.77
N TYR A 176 -22.55 -21.67 13.02
CA TYR A 176 -23.14 -20.39 13.37
C TYR A 176 -22.26 -19.21 12.94
N ASP A 177 -20.95 -19.25 13.21
CA ASP A 177 -20.00 -18.21 12.79
C ASP A 177 -19.95 -18.09 11.26
N SER A 178 -20.01 -19.23 10.55
CA SER A 178 -20.10 -19.25 9.08
C SER A 178 -21.41 -18.60 8.58
N LEU A 179 -22.54 -18.90 9.23
CA LEU A 179 -23.85 -18.31 8.92
C LEU A 179 -23.85 -16.80 9.19
N VAL A 180 -23.27 -16.37 10.31
CA VAL A 180 -23.13 -14.95 10.68
C VAL A 180 -22.28 -14.20 9.65
N ARG A 181 -21.12 -14.75 9.28
CA ARG A 181 -20.25 -14.13 8.26
C ARG A 181 -20.93 -14.02 6.89
N MET A 182 -21.81 -14.96 6.54
CA MET A 182 -22.62 -14.90 5.30
C MET A 182 -23.73 -13.82 5.33
N ALA A 183 -24.02 -13.24 6.49
CA ALA A 183 -25.02 -12.18 6.67
C ALA A 183 -24.43 -10.79 6.95
N GLN A 184 -23.11 -10.70 7.16
CA GLN A 184 -22.38 -9.44 7.40
C GLN A 184 -21.98 -8.78 6.07
N ASP A 185 -22.47 -7.57 5.83
CA ASP A 185 -22.22 -6.75 4.65
C ASP A 185 -20.82 -6.12 4.58
N PHE A 186 -20.14 -6.00 5.72
CA PHE A 186 -18.72 -5.64 5.81
C PHE A 186 -17.78 -6.84 5.59
N SER A 187 -18.28 -8.08 5.75
CA SER A 187 -17.49 -9.32 5.58
C SER A 187 -17.61 -9.94 4.20
N MET A 188 -18.77 -9.83 3.54
CA MET A 188 -19.02 -10.31 2.18
C MET A 188 -19.54 -9.18 1.30
N ARG A 189 -19.01 -9.06 0.07
CA ARG A 189 -19.41 -8.01 -0.88
C ARG A 189 -20.86 -8.15 -1.35
N TYR A 190 -21.37 -9.39 -1.36
CA TYR A 190 -22.75 -9.79 -1.60
C TYR A 190 -23.15 -10.85 -0.56
N PRO A 191 -23.79 -10.45 0.55
CA PRO A 191 -24.26 -11.39 1.58
C PRO A 191 -25.13 -12.51 0.99
N LEU A 192 -24.92 -13.74 1.46
CA LEU A 192 -25.66 -14.92 0.99
C LEU A 192 -26.89 -15.23 1.85
N VAL A 193 -26.93 -14.65 3.04
CA VAL A 193 -27.98 -14.83 4.05
C VAL A 193 -28.46 -13.46 4.51
N GLN A 194 -29.77 -13.26 4.60
CA GLN A 194 -30.33 -12.07 5.25
C GLN A 194 -30.51 -12.35 6.73
N GLY A 195 -29.79 -11.61 7.57
CA GLY A 195 -29.90 -11.66 9.03
C GLY A 195 -30.89 -10.66 9.61
N HIS A 196 -31.50 -11.01 10.74
CA HIS A 196 -32.31 -10.12 11.58
C HIS A 196 -31.92 -10.27 13.06
N GLY A 197 -31.58 -9.16 13.71
CA GLY A 197 -30.97 -9.12 15.05
C GLY A 197 -29.51 -8.60 15.00
N ASN A 198 -28.77 -8.74 16.10
CA ASN A 198 -27.35 -8.38 16.14
C ASN A 198 -26.48 -9.50 15.56
N PHE A 199 -25.88 -9.26 14.39
CA PHE A 199 -24.95 -10.15 13.68
C PHE A 199 -23.47 -9.74 13.85
N GLY A 200 -23.16 -8.93 14.87
CA GLY A 200 -21.85 -8.35 15.10
C GLY A 200 -21.64 -7.03 14.36
N SER A 201 -20.53 -6.36 14.64
CA SER A 201 -20.17 -5.04 14.11
C SER A 201 -18.77 -5.04 13.47
N ILE A 202 -18.43 -3.95 12.78
CA ILE A 202 -17.07 -3.70 12.27
C ILE A 202 -16.04 -3.41 13.39
N ASP A 203 -16.52 -3.21 14.61
CA ASP A 203 -15.72 -2.97 15.83
C ASP A 203 -15.27 -4.30 16.48
N ALA A 204 -15.61 -5.42 15.83
CA ALA A 204 -15.50 -6.80 16.30
C ALA A 204 -16.36 -7.13 17.54
N ASP A 205 -17.51 -6.46 17.71
CA ASP A 205 -18.55 -6.97 18.60
C ASP A 205 -19.00 -8.35 18.11
N PRO A 206 -19.04 -9.38 18.98
CA PRO A 206 -19.54 -10.69 18.61
C PRO A 206 -21.04 -10.65 18.28
N PRO A 207 -21.53 -11.56 17.42
CA PRO A 207 -22.97 -11.71 17.19
C PRO A 207 -23.69 -12.07 18.49
N ALA A 208 -24.98 -11.70 18.59
CA ALA A 208 -25.82 -12.20 19.66
C ALA A 208 -25.98 -13.73 19.54
N ALA A 209 -26.24 -14.43 20.64
CA ALA A 209 -26.42 -15.89 20.58
C ALA A 209 -27.54 -16.31 19.60
N MET A 210 -27.35 -17.44 18.90
CA MET A 210 -28.23 -17.97 17.84
C MET A 210 -29.72 -18.18 18.20
N ARG A 211 -30.07 -18.07 19.48
CA ARG A 211 -31.44 -18.08 20.01
C ARG A 211 -32.18 -16.74 19.85
N TYR A 212 -31.45 -15.64 19.67
CA TYR A 212 -32.01 -14.31 19.44
C TYR A 212 -32.07 -13.97 17.95
N THR A 213 -30.99 -14.23 17.21
CA THR A 213 -30.88 -13.94 15.78
C THR A 213 -31.80 -14.81 14.93
N GLU A 214 -32.24 -14.25 13.81
CA GLU A 214 -33.03 -14.93 12.79
C GLU A 214 -32.41 -14.73 11.41
N CYS A 215 -32.67 -15.65 10.49
CA CYS A 215 -32.13 -15.61 9.13
C CYS A 215 -33.11 -16.16 8.08
N ARG A 216 -32.85 -15.83 6.82
CA ARG A 216 -33.42 -16.42 5.59
C ARG A 216 -32.42 -16.28 4.45
N LEU A 217 -32.65 -16.94 3.31
CA LEU A 217 -31.77 -16.81 2.13
C LEU A 217 -31.80 -15.39 1.57
N ASP A 218 -30.68 -14.91 1.04
CA ASP A 218 -30.68 -13.71 0.20
C ASP A 218 -31.25 -14.01 -1.21
N SER A 219 -31.88 -13.02 -1.83
CA SER A 219 -32.51 -13.15 -3.15
C SER A 219 -31.50 -13.36 -4.28
N LEU A 220 -30.29 -12.79 -4.18
CA LEU A 220 -29.20 -13.08 -5.12
C LEU A 220 -28.69 -14.51 -4.91
N ALA A 221 -28.50 -14.96 -3.66
CA ALA A 221 -28.03 -16.31 -3.37
C ALA A 221 -29.00 -17.41 -3.85
N GLU A 222 -30.30 -17.19 -3.65
CA GLU A 222 -31.38 -18.07 -4.15
C GLU A 222 -31.35 -18.17 -5.70
N ALA A 223 -31.24 -17.04 -6.39
CA ALA A 223 -31.17 -16.99 -7.85
C ALA A 223 -29.83 -17.49 -8.42
N MET A 224 -28.73 -17.35 -7.67
CA MET A 224 -27.38 -17.70 -8.10
C MET A 224 -27.06 -19.19 -7.92
N PHE A 225 -27.47 -19.79 -6.79
CA PHE A 225 -27.02 -21.14 -6.40
C PHE A 225 -28.11 -22.21 -6.39
N LEU A 226 -29.36 -21.86 -6.06
CA LEU A 226 -30.39 -22.85 -5.73
C LEU A 226 -31.39 -23.09 -6.87
N THR A 227 -31.41 -22.20 -7.86
CA THR A 227 -32.24 -22.37 -9.05
C THR A 227 -31.71 -23.51 -9.92
N ASP A 228 -32.60 -24.37 -10.43
CA ASP A 228 -32.32 -25.61 -11.20
C ASP A 228 -31.67 -26.77 -10.41
N LEU A 229 -31.56 -26.71 -9.07
CA LEU A 229 -30.94 -27.78 -8.28
C LEU A 229 -31.65 -29.14 -8.41
N GLU A 230 -32.99 -29.11 -8.49
CA GLU A 230 -33.83 -30.31 -8.68
C GLU A 230 -33.72 -30.94 -10.08
N LEU A 231 -33.14 -30.24 -11.06
CA LEU A 231 -33.09 -30.66 -12.47
C LEU A 231 -31.85 -31.52 -12.82
N ASN A 232 -31.38 -32.32 -11.87
CA ASN A 232 -30.17 -33.16 -11.99
C ASN A 232 -28.93 -32.41 -12.53
N THR A 233 -28.76 -31.16 -12.10
CA THR A 233 -27.69 -30.25 -12.58
C THR A 233 -26.32 -30.53 -11.98
N VAL A 234 -26.29 -31.16 -10.81
CA VAL A 234 -25.08 -31.45 -10.01
C VAL A 234 -25.19 -32.83 -9.37
N ASP A 235 -24.06 -33.42 -9.00
CA ASP A 235 -24.04 -34.74 -8.38
C ASP A 235 -24.34 -34.68 -6.88
N PHE A 236 -25.22 -35.57 -6.44
CA PHE A 236 -25.57 -35.75 -5.04
C PHE A 236 -24.74 -36.89 -4.44
N VAL A 237 -24.01 -36.59 -3.38
CA VAL A 237 -23.24 -37.56 -2.59
C VAL A 237 -24.03 -37.94 -1.33
N PRO A 238 -23.84 -39.14 -0.75
CA PRO A 238 -24.39 -39.42 0.58
C PRO A 238 -23.78 -38.47 1.62
N ASN A 239 -24.58 -38.15 2.64
CA ASN A 239 -24.10 -37.43 3.82
C ASN A 239 -23.22 -38.35 4.71
N PHE A 240 -22.74 -37.83 5.84
CA PHE A 240 -21.74 -38.51 6.68
C PHE A 240 -22.19 -39.86 7.30
N ASP A 241 -23.49 -40.13 7.40
CA ASP A 241 -24.05 -41.40 7.89
C ASP A 241 -24.80 -42.21 6.80
N ASN A 242 -24.78 -41.74 5.55
CA ASN A 242 -25.53 -42.26 4.41
C ASN A 242 -27.08 -42.27 4.55
N SER A 243 -27.65 -41.59 5.54
CA SER A 243 -29.11 -41.50 5.70
C SER A 243 -29.77 -40.50 4.71
N GLN A 244 -29.03 -39.49 4.27
CA GLN A 244 -29.48 -38.46 3.34
C GLN A 244 -28.48 -38.21 2.22
N LYS A 245 -28.85 -37.35 1.27
CA LYS A 245 -27.97 -36.91 0.18
C LYS A 245 -27.71 -35.41 0.29
N GLU A 246 -26.50 -34.98 -0.03
CA GLU A 246 -26.14 -33.57 -0.16
C GLU A 246 -25.54 -33.28 -1.53
N PRO A 247 -25.74 -32.08 -2.10
CA PRO A 247 -25.12 -31.71 -3.37
C PRO A 247 -23.62 -31.49 -3.18
N SER A 248 -22.81 -32.14 -4.02
CA SER A 248 -21.36 -31.98 -4.05
C SER A 248 -20.93 -30.53 -4.36
N LEU A 249 -21.69 -29.87 -5.24
CA LEU A 249 -21.53 -28.49 -5.73
C LEU A 249 -22.92 -27.86 -5.86
N LEU A 250 -23.03 -26.53 -5.85
CA LEU A 250 -24.27 -25.85 -6.26
C LEU A 250 -24.18 -25.41 -7.73
N PRO A 251 -25.29 -25.43 -8.51
CA PRO A 251 -25.33 -25.04 -9.93
C PRO A 251 -25.20 -23.52 -10.15
N ALA A 252 -24.09 -22.95 -9.69
CA ALA A 252 -23.79 -21.52 -9.70
C ALA A 252 -24.01 -20.89 -11.09
N ARG A 253 -24.70 -19.74 -11.12
CA ARG A 253 -25.01 -18.99 -12.35
C ARG A 253 -24.01 -17.88 -12.69
N VAL A 254 -23.23 -17.41 -11.71
CA VAL A 254 -22.12 -16.45 -11.89
C VAL A 254 -20.90 -16.89 -11.06
N PRO A 255 -19.66 -16.41 -11.34
CA PRO A 255 -18.43 -16.90 -10.71
C PRO A 255 -18.30 -16.44 -9.24
N SER A 256 -19.01 -17.08 -8.32
CA SER A 256 -19.11 -16.61 -6.92
C SER A 256 -17.76 -16.60 -6.17
N LEU A 257 -16.77 -17.38 -6.63
CA LEU A 257 -15.41 -17.36 -6.07
C LEU A 257 -14.78 -15.96 -6.15
N LEU A 258 -14.93 -15.29 -7.29
CA LEU A 258 -14.43 -13.94 -7.50
C LEU A 258 -15.38 -12.91 -6.91
N LEU A 259 -16.68 -13.12 -7.01
CA LEU A 259 -17.71 -12.20 -6.51
C LEU A 259 -17.54 -11.86 -5.02
N ASN A 260 -17.44 -12.88 -4.17
CA ASN A 260 -17.32 -12.72 -2.72
C ASN A 260 -15.90 -12.94 -2.18
N GLY A 261 -14.99 -13.46 -3.00
CA GLY A 261 -13.66 -13.86 -2.56
C GLY A 261 -13.70 -15.08 -1.62
N SER A 262 -12.54 -15.43 -1.09
CA SER A 262 -12.41 -16.47 -0.06
C SER A 262 -11.09 -16.33 0.68
N SER A 263 -11.10 -16.51 2.00
CA SER A 263 -9.88 -16.62 2.81
C SER A 263 -9.87 -17.95 3.57
N GLY A 264 -8.73 -18.61 3.65
CA GLY A 264 -8.61 -19.91 4.31
C GLY A 264 -7.17 -20.36 4.50
N ILE A 265 -6.89 -20.92 5.67
CA ILE A 265 -5.59 -21.54 5.99
C ILE A 265 -5.82 -23.04 6.02
N ALA A 266 -5.02 -23.78 5.25
CA ALA A 266 -5.05 -25.24 5.16
C ALA A 266 -3.72 -25.84 5.65
N VAL A 267 -3.53 -27.14 5.47
CA VAL A 267 -2.25 -27.79 5.77
C VAL A 267 -1.28 -27.52 4.60
N GLY A 268 -0.17 -26.85 4.88
CA GLY A 268 0.90 -26.54 3.91
C GLY A 268 0.58 -25.45 2.87
N MET A 269 -0.63 -24.87 2.89
CA MET A 269 -1.03 -23.81 1.96
C MET A 269 -2.15 -22.93 2.54
N ALA A 270 -2.39 -21.79 1.90
CA ALA A 270 -3.48 -20.88 2.21
C ALA A 270 -4.14 -20.38 0.91
N THR A 271 -5.29 -19.75 1.04
CA THR A 271 -5.98 -19.00 -0.03
C THR A 271 -6.43 -17.64 0.51
N ASN A 272 -6.32 -16.62 -0.33
CA ASN A 272 -6.83 -15.28 -0.06
C ASN A 272 -7.18 -14.60 -1.39
N ILE A 273 -8.45 -14.73 -1.79
CA ILE A 273 -9.02 -14.22 -3.03
C ILE A 273 -9.86 -12.99 -2.68
N PRO A 274 -9.64 -11.84 -3.33
CA PRO A 274 -10.42 -10.63 -3.05
C PRO A 274 -11.82 -10.69 -3.71
N PRO A 275 -12.82 -9.95 -3.18
CA PRO A 275 -14.13 -9.78 -3.80
C PRO A 275 -14.10 -8.84 -5.01
N HIS A 276 -15.09 -8.96 -5.89
CA HIS A 276 -15.23 -8.19 -7.13
C HIS A 276 -16.68 -7.73 -7.35
N ASN A 277 -16.88 -6.74 -8.22
CA ASN A 277 -18.21 -6.23 -8.54
C ASN A 277 -18.98 -7.18 -9.47
N LEU A 278 -20.27 -7.41 -9.20
CA LEU A 278 -21.13 -8.30 -10.01
C LEU A 278 -21.25 -7.84 -11.46
N GLY A 279 -21.40 -6.54 -11.71
CA GLY A 279 -21.60 -5.99 -13.05
C GLY A 279 -20.36 -6.22 -13.92
N GLU A 280 -19.21 -5.79 -13.41
CA GLU A 280 -17.90 -5.94 -14.04
C GLU A 280 -17.54 -7.42 -14.30
N LEU A 281 -17.81 -8.30 -13.33
CA LEU A 281 -17.55 -9.73 -13.44
C LEU A 281 -18.39 -10.40 -14.54
N VAL A 282 -19.65 -9.98 -14.71
CA VAL A 282 -20.53 -10.46 -15.79
C VAL A 282 -20.11 -9.90 -17.16
N ASP A 283 -19.53 -8.70 -17.21
CA ASP A 283 -18.97 -8.12 -18.44
C ASP A 283 -17.68 -8.82 -18.86
N ALA A 284 -16.76 -9.08 -17.92
CA ALA A 284 -15.56 -9.88 -18.15
C ALA A 284 -15.90 -11.31 -18.62
N LEU A 285 -16.91 -11.95 -18.01
CA LEU A 285 -17.43 -13.25 -18.45
C LEU A 285 -18.02 -13.19 -19.87
N SER A 286 -18.72 -12.09 -20.19
CA SER A 286 -19.31 -11.85 -21.52
C SER A 286 -18.25 -11.69 -22.61
N ILE A 287 -17.18 -10.94 -22.34
CA ILE A 287 -16.03 -10.79 -23.24
C ILE A 287 -15.39 -12.15 -23.50
N MET A 288 -15.15 -12.94 -22.44
CA MET A 288 -14.53 -14.26 -22.56
C MET A 288 -15.40 -15.28 -23.31
N ILE A 289 -16.73 -15.16 -23.22
CA ILE A 289 -17.67 -15.95 -24.04
C ILE A 289 -17.58 -15.57 -25.54
N GLN A 290 -17.40 -14.28 -25.84
CA GLN A 290 -17.32 -13.77 -27.22
C GLN A 290 -15.93 -14.00 -27.85
N ASN A 291 -14.87 -13.90 -27.05
CA ASN A 291 -13.48 -14.09 -27.42
C ASN A 291 -12.76 -14.96 -26.35
N PRO A 292 -12.66 -16.29 -26.54
CA PRO A 292 -11.92 -17.17 -25.64
C PRO A 292 -10.43 -16.81 -25.52
N GLU A 293 -9.86 -16.21 -26.57
CA GLU A 293 -8.47 -15.73 -26.60
C GLU A 293 -8.29 -14.31 -26.07
N ALA A 294 -9.32 -13.72 -25.43
CA ALA A 294 -9.25 -12.40 -24.80
C ALA A 294 -7.99 -12.25 -23.94
N THR A 295 -7.29 -11.13 -24.13
CA THR A 295 -6.11 -10.80 -23.36
C THR A 295 -6.49 -10.35 -21.95
N LEU A 296 -5.54 -10.40 -21.00
CA LEU A 296 -5.77 -9.89 -19.65
C LEU A 296 -6.10 -8.38 -19.66
N GLN A 297 -5.62 -7.63 -20.66
CA GLN A 297 -5.87 -6.20 -20.78
C GLN A 297 -7.33 -5.91 -21.17
N GLU A 298 -7.90 -6.63 -22.13
CA GLU A 298 -9.34 -6.56 -22.47
C GLU A 298 -10.23 -6.87 -21.25
N LEU A 299 -9.85 -7.84 -20.41
CA LEU A 299 -10.60 -8.16 -19.19
C LEU A 299 -10.50 -7.05 -18.12
N LEU A 300 -9.36 -6.36 -18.03
CA LEU A 300 -9.14 -5.26 -17.10
C LEU A 300 -9.88 -3.97 -17.49
N GLU A 301 -10.15 -3.75 -18.78
CA GLU A 301 -10.97 -2.63 -19.24
C GLU A 301 -12.40 -2.68 -18.68
N CYS A 302 -12.96 -3.89 -18.48
CA CYS A 302 -14.28 -4.09 -17.87
C CYS A 302 -14.26 -4.44 -16.38
N MET A 303 -13.18 -5.03 -15.86
CA MET A 303 -13.01 -5.34 -14.44
C MET A 303 -11.65 -4.84 -13.92
N PRO A 304 -11.52 -3.53 -13.63
CA PRO A 304 -10.23 -2.89 -13.33
C PRO A 304 -9.47 -3.45 -12.12
N GLY A 305 -10.17 -4.04 -11.16
CA GLY A 305 -9.59 -4.48 -9.89
C GLY A 305 -10.64 -4.97 -8.89
N PRO A 306 -10.23 -5.40 -7.68
CA PRO A 306 -11.14 -5.77 -6.60
C PRO A 306 -12.15 -4.69 -6.20
N ASP A 307 -13.31 -5.12 -5.71
CA ASP A 307 -14.33 -4.24 -5.11
C ASP A 307 -14.68 -4.73 -3.69
N PHE A 308 -14.00 -4.16 -2.70
CA PHE A 308 -14.15 -4.52 -1.29
C PHE A 308 -15.47 -4.01 -0.70
N PRO A 309 -16.10 -4.77 0.22
CA PRO A 309 -17.34 -4.35 0.89
C PRO A 309 -17.20 -3.02 1.64
N THR A 310 -16.04 -2.77 2.27
CA THR A 310 -15.77 -1.56 3.06
C THR A 310 -15.34 -0.35 2.24
N GLY A 311 -15.20 -0.48 0.91
CA GLY A 311 -14.69 0.60 0.05
C GLY A 311 -13.17 0.78 0.16
N GLY A 312 -12.75 2.04 0.26
CA GLY A 312 -11.34 2.45 0.25
C GLY A 312 -10.76 2.70 -1.14
N THR A 313 -9.52 3.21 -1.15
CA THR A 313 -8.75 3.51 -2.35
C THR A 313 -7.60 2.51 -2.51
N ILE A 314 -7.56 1.82 -3.63
CA ILE A 314 -6.47 0.92 -4.03
C ILE A 314 -5.36 1.76 -4.67
N LEU A 315 -4.12 1.60 -4.21
CA LEU A 315 -2.97 2.37 -4.68
C LEU A 315 -2.15 1.58 -5.70
N GLY A 316 -2.28 1.96 -6.98
CA GLY A 316 -1.55 1.41 -8.11
C GLY A 316 -2.05 0.07 -8.65
N ASN A 317 -1.95 -0.09 -9.97
CA ASN A 317 -2.41 -1.26 -10.73
C ASN A 317 -1.47 -2.48 -10.68
N GLN A 318 -0.16 -2.30 -10.44
CA GLN A 318 0.83 -3.37 -10.64
C GLN A 318 0.55 -4.64 -9.81
N GLY A 319 0.12 -4.48 -8.56
CA GLY A 319 -0.24 -5.60 -7.68
C GLY A 319 -1.50 -6.36 -8.14
N ILE A 320 -2.42 -5.70 -8.85
CA ILE A 320 -3.63 -6.29 -9.45
C ILE A 320 -3.23 -7.10 -10.69
N LEU A 321 -2.41 -6.52 -11.57
CA LEU A 321 -1.86 -7.16 -12.77
C LEU A 321 -1.11 -8.45 -12.43
N GLU A 322 -0.23 -8.42 -11.42
CA GLU A 322 0.50 -9.60 -10.95
C GLU A 322 -0.46 -10.67 -10.39
N ALA A 323 -1.45 -10.27 -9.59
CA ALA A 323 -2.46 -11.16 -9.03
C ALA A 323 -3.27 -11.86 -10.13
N TYR A 324 -3.83 -11.13 -11.09
CA TYR A 324 -4.66 -11.72 -12.14
C TYR A 324 -3.85 -12.54 -13.15
N LYS A 325 -2.58 -12.22 -13.37
CA LYS A 325 -1.69 -12.98 -14.26
C LYS A 325 -1.17 -14.28 -13.63
N SER A 326 -0.83 -14.27 -12.35
CA SER A 326 -0.10 -15.38 -11.69
C SER A 326 -0.85 -16.09 -10.55
N GLY A 327 -1.99 -15.54 -10.13
CA GLY A 327 -2.68 -15.92 -8.90
C GLY A 327 -2.09 -15.29 -7.63
N ARG A 328 -0.98 -14.54 -7.70
CA ARG A 328 -0.35 -13.89 -6.54
C ARG A 328 -0.01 -12.42 -6.80
N GLY A 329 -0.28 -11.57 -5.82
CA GLY A 329 0.06 -10.14 -5.89
C GLY A 329 -0.19 -9.44 -4.55
N ARG A 330 0.38 -8.24 -4.38
CA ARG A 330 0.20 -7.42 -3.18
C ARG A 330 -0.57 -6.15 -3.56
N ILE A 331 -1.79 -6.01 -3.06
CA ILE A 331 -2.68 -4.89 -3.37
C ILE A 331 -2.72 -3.98 -2.15
N VAL A 332 -2.27 -2.73 -2.27
CA VAL A 332 -2.30 -1.76 -1.16
C VAL A 332 -3.64 -1.04 -1.15
N VAL A 333 -4.30 -1.02 0.00
CA VAL A 333 -5.62 -0.42 0.21
C VAL A 333 -5.51 0.63 1.31
N ARG A 334 -5.95 1.85 1.00
CA ARG A 334 -5.97 3.02 1.87
C ARG A 334 -7.42 3.34 2.25
N GLY A 335 -7.65 3.63 3.52
CA GLY A 335 -8.94 4.13 4.00
C GLY A 335 -9.24 5.51 3.44
N LYS A 336 -10.52 5.83 3.28
CA LYS A 336 -10.95 7.11 2.72
C LYS A 336 -11.03 8.16 3.81
N THR A 337 -10.31 9.26 3.63
CA THR A 337 -10.22 10.35 4.59
C THR A 337 -10.51 11.69 3.94
N ASP A 338 -11.25 12.55 4.64
CA ASP A 338 -11.40 13.95 4.28
C ASP A 338 -10.80 14.84 5.38
N ILE A 339 -10.42 16.07 5.02
CA ILE A 339 -9.94 17.10 5.96
C ILE A 339 -11.02 18.16 6.09
N GLU A 340 -11.62 18.29 7.28
CA GLU A 340 -12.62 19.32 7.58
C GLU A 340 -12.02 20.38 8.54
N THR A 341 -12.53 21.61 8.48
CA THR A 341 -12.24 22.65 9.47
C THR A 341 -13.42 22.72 10.44
N ILE A 342 -13.18 22.35 11.71
CA ILE A 342 -14.26 22.22 12.73
C ILE A 342 -14.78 23.59 13.18
N ASP A 343 -13.91 24.60 13.26
CA ASP A 343 -14.28 25.94 13.72
C ASP A 343 -13.47 27.01 12.98
N GLU A 344 -14.17 27.80 12.17
CA GLU A 344 -13.62 28.93 11.42
C GLU A 344 -12.96 29.99 12.32
N LYS A 345 -13.43 30.14 13.58
CA LYS A 345 -12.90 31.15 14.51
C LYS A 345 -11.60 30.72 15.17
N SER A 346 -11.43 29.43 15.47
CA SER A 346 -10.21 28.90 16.09
C SER A 346 -9.24 28.23 15.10
N LYS A 347 -9.61 28.15 13.82
CA LYS A 347 -8.87 27.54 12.69
C LYS A 347 -8.38 26.12 13.00
N ARG A 348 -9.20 25.33 13.71
CA ARG A 348 -8.87 23.93 14.00
C ARG A 348 -9.31 23.03 12.85
N THR A 349 -8.36 22.26 12.33
CA THR A 349 -8.54 21.21 11.33
C THR A 349 -8.70 19.85 12.00
N ALA A 350 -9.39 18.94 11.32
CA ALA A 350 -9.48 17.54 11.70
C ALA A 350 -9.44 16.63 10.47
N ILE A 351 -8.85 15.45 10.66
CA ILE A 351 -8.86 14.36 9.69
C ILE A 351 -10.05 13.46 10.04
N ILE A 352 -10.86 13.13 9.04
CA ILE A 352 -12.07 12.31 9.22
C ILE A 352 -11.97 11.07 8.37
N ILE A 353 -11.90 9.92 9.03
CA ILE A 353 -11.91 8.61 8.38
C ILE A 353 -13.37 8.21 8.15
N LYS A 354 -13.73 8.01 6.88
CA LYS A 354 -15.08 7.60 6.42
C LYS A 354 -15.16 6.14 6.01
N GLU A 355 -14.05 5.57 5.55
CA GLU A 355 -13.94 4.17 5.10
C GLU A 355 -12.59 3.61 5.57
N ILE A 356 -12.55 2.35 6.00
CA ILE A 356 -11.31 1.65 6.41
C ILE A 356 -11.00 0.48 5.45
N PRO A 357 -9.71 0.09 5.32
CA PRO A 357 -9.33 -1.05 4.49
C PRO A 357 -10.05 -2.34 4.87
N TYR A 358 -10.23 -3.23 3.88
CA TYR A 358 -10.91 -4.51 4.09
C TYR A 358 -10.24 -5.36 5.17
N GLN A 359 -11.06 -5.94 6.05
CA GLN A 359 -10.64 -6.73 7.22
C GLN A 359 -9.90 -5.95 8.33
N ALA A 360 -9.75 -4.62 8.23
CA ALA A 360 -9.37 -3.80 9.37
C ALA A 360 -10.54 -3.66 10.36
N ASN A 361 -10.26 -3.69 11.66
CA ASN A 361 -11.23 -3.37 12.71
C ASN A 361 -11.04 -1.91 13.15
N LYS A 362 -12.15 -1.16 13.17
CA LYS A 362 -12.20 0.26 13.52
C LYS A 362 -11.79 0.53 14.97
N ALA A 363 -12.26 -0.27 15.94
CA ALA A 363 -11.92 -0.11 17.35
C ALA A 363 -10.42 -0.31 17.60
N THR A 364 -9.83 -1.38 17.06
CA THR A 364 -8.37 -1.62 17.15
C THR A 364 -7.54 -0.58 16.42
N LEU A 365 -8.08 0.04 15.35
CA LEU A 365 -7.42 1.14 14.66
C LEU A 365 -7.36 2.39 15.56
N VAL A 366 -8.49 2.76 16.19
CA VAL A 366 -8.57 3.89 17.12
C VAL A 366 -7.70 3.68 18.35
N GLU A 367 -7.73 2.48 18.95
CA GLU A 367 -6.86 2.07 20.06
C GLU A 367 -5.37 2.22 19.68
N LYS A 368 -4.96 1.69 18.51
CA LYS A 368 -3.57 1.79 18.04
C LYS A 368 -3.14 3.24 17.76
N ILE A 369 -4.04 4.10 17.27
CA ILE A 369 -3.74 5.54 17.11
C ILE A 369 -3.53 6.19 18.48
N ALA A 370 -4.38 5.90 19.46
CA ALA A 370 -4.24 6.43 20.82
C ALA A 370 -2.90 6.01 21.47
N GLU A 371 -2.54 4.72 21.39
CA GLU A 371 -1.24 4.22 21.85
C GLU A 371 -0.06 4.98 21.21
N LEU A 372 -0.08 5.16 19.89
CA LEU A 372 1.01 5.84 19.16
C LEU A 372 1.11 7.34 19.48
N VAL A 373 0.01 7.98 19.90
CA VAL A 373 -0.01 9.37 20.39
C VAL A 373 0.55 9.45 21.81
N GLU A 374 0.26 8.47 22.69
CA GLU A 374 0.84 8.38 24.03
C GLU A 374 2.35 8.08 24.00
N GLU A 375 2.79 7.18 23.11
CA GLU A 375 4.21 6.86 22.86
C GLU A 375 4.98 8.01 22.17
N LYS A 376 4.28 9.07 21.70
CA LYS A 376 4.82 10.19 20.92
C LYS A 376 5.45 9.77 19.58
N VAL A 377 4.97 8.68 18.99
CA VAL A 377 5.29 8.30 17.61
C VAL A 377 4.46 9.14 16.63
N LEU A 378 3.19 9.39 16.96
CA LEU A 378 2.31 10.30 16.23
C LEU A 378 2.21 11.65 16.96
N GLU A 379 2.88 12.66 16.42
CA GLU A 379 2.72 14.04 16.86
C GLU A 379 1.58 14.76 16.11
N GLY A 380 1.26 15.99 16.51
CA GLY A 380 0.23 16.82 15.85
C GLY A 380 -1.22 16.52 16.20
N ILE A 381 -1.58 15.34 16.71
CA ILE A 381 -2.95 15.00 17.15
C ILE A 381 -3.26 15.62 18.51
N SER A 382 -4.50 16.11 18.71
CA SER A 382 -4.99 16.66 19.99
C SER A 382 -6.12 15.86 20.65
N ASP A 383 -7.03 15.28 19.88
CA ASP A 383 -8.16 14.47 20.37
C ASP A 383 -8.58 13.45 19.30
N ILE A 384 -9.19 12.34 19.71
CA ILE A 384 -9.68 11.27 18.83
C ILE A 384 -11.08 10.87 19.29
N ARG A 385 -12.05 10.94 18.39
CA ARG A 385 -13.45 10.59 18.67
C ARG A 385 -14.03 9.67 17.60
N ASP A 386 -14.87 8.75 18.03
CA ASP A 386 -15.72 7.98 17.14
C ASP A 386 -17.13 8.61 17.13
N GLU A 387 -17.48 9.24 16.01
CA GLU A 387 -18.79 9.83 15.73
C GLU A 387 -19.59 8.95 14.74
N SER A 388 -19.19 7.68 14.57
CA SER A 388 -19.88 6.73 13.69
C SER A 388 -21.31 6.46 14.15
N ASP A 389 -22.24 6.45 13.19
CA ASP A 389 -23.66 6.28 13.46
C ASP A 389 -24.33 5.29 12.47
N ARG A 390 -25.66 5.35 12.34
CA ARG A 390 -26.41 4.53 11.38
C ARG A 390 -26.29 4.99 9.92
N THR A 391 -25.79 6.19 9.66
CA THR A 391 -25.63 6.77 8.32
C THR A 391 -24.25 6.51 7.74
N GLY A 392 -23.23 6.35 8.59
CA GLY A 392 -21.90 5.92 8.15
C GLY A 392 -20.85 5.89 9.27
N MET A 393 -19.66 5.45 8.91
CA MET A 393 -18.47 5.55 9.76
C MET A 393 -17.94 7.00 9.73
N ARG A 394 -17.63 7.55 10.91
CA ARG A 394 -17.00 8.87 11.06
C ARG A 394 -16.07 8.86 12.27
N VAL A 395 -14.80 8.53 12.07
CA VAL A 395 -13.78 8.70 13.12
C VAL A 395 -13.10 10.05 12.91
N VAL A 396 -13.15 10.93 13.91
CA VAL A 396 -12.63 12.30 13.89
C VAL A 396 -11.32 12.36 14.68
N ILE A 397 -10.25 12.81 14.02
CA ILE A 397 -8.94 13.04 14.62
C ILE A 397 -8.70 14.55 14.59
N GLU A 398 -8.82 15.22 15.74
CA GLU A 398 -8.55 16.66 15.85
C GLU A 398 -7.06 16.93 15.86
N LEU A 399 -6.66 18.01 15.20
CA LEU A 399 -5.27 18.43 15.08
C LEU A 399 -4.94 19.63 15.97
N LYS A 400 -3.70 19.64 16.47
CA LYS A 400 -3.09 20.80 17.13
C LYS A 400 -2.95 21.94 16.12
N ARG A 401 -3.13 23.19 16.57
CA ARG A 401 -3.12 24.41 15.74
C ARG A 401 -1.88 24.63 14.86
N SER A 402 -0.76 23.97 15.15
CA SER A 402 0.51 24.07 14.43
C SER A 402 0.85 22.83 13.61
N ALA A 403 -0.05 21.85 13.51
CA ALA A 403 0.19 20.61 12.78
C ALA A 403 -0.38 20.72 11.36
N ASP A 404 0.43 20.34 10.37
CA ASP A 404 -0.03 20.19 8.99
C ASP A 404 -0.90 18.91 8.88
N PRO A 405 -2.16 19.01 8.41
CA PRO A 405 -3.03 17.85 8.21
C PRO A 405 -2.45 16.79 7.27
N ALA A 406 -1.73 17.18 6.22
CA ALA A 406 -1.17 16.25 5.25
C ALA A 406 -0.07 15.38 5.88
N ILE A 407 0.81 15.99 6.69
CA ILE A 407 1.89 15.30 7.39
C ILE A 407 1.33 14.32 8.43
N VAL A 408 0.33 14.73 9.22
CA VAL A 408 -0.28 13.84 10.21
C VAL A 408 -1.00 12.68 9.51
N LEU A 409 -1.68 12.95 8.39
CA LEU A 409 -2.34 11.92 7.58
C LEU A 409 -1.35 10.91 6.99
N ASN A 410 -0.21 11.37 6.46
CA ASN A 410 0.85 10.50 5.93
C ASN A 410 1.49 9.62 7.02
N ASN A 411 1.68 10.18 8.23
CA ASN A 411 2.11 9.40 9.39
C ASN A 411 1.06 8.36 9.84
N LEU A 412 -0.24 8.70 9.81
CA LEU A 412 -1.32 7.75 10.07
C LEU A 412 -1.30 6.59 9.06
N TYR A 413 -1.10 6.85 7.77
CA TYR A 413 -0.96 5.79 6.77
C TYR A 413 0.28 4.92 6.99
N ARG A 414 1.42 5.50 7.41
CA ARG A 414 2.66 4.74 7.64
C ARG A 414 2.61 3.83 8.87
N HIS A 415 1.96 4.26 9.94
CA HIS A 415 2.03 3.60 11.26
C HIS A 415 0.78 2.84 11.68
N THR A 416 -0.32 2.93 10.94
CA THR A 416 -1.62 2.37 11.35
C THR A 416 -2.27 1.52 10.25
N ALA A 417 -3.24 0.70 10.60
CA ALA A 417 -4.01 -0.10 9.64
C ALA A 417 -4.94 0.73 8.71
N LEU A 418 -4.90 2.06 8.78
CA LEU A 418 -5.58 2.96 7.84
C LEU A 418 -5.03 2.83 6.41
N GLN A 419 -3.76 2.43 6.25
CA GLN A 419 -3.27 1.87 4.99
C GLN A 419 -2.74 0.45 5.26
N SER A 420 -3.23 -0.53 4.52
CA SER A 420 -2.83 -1.93 4.68
C SER A 420 -2.64 -2.61 3.32
N SER A 421 -2.01 -3.79 3.29
CA SER A 421 -1.84 -4.53 2.04
C SER A 421 -2.56 -5.87 2.06
N PHE A 422 -3.49 -6.05 1.14
CA PHE A 422 -4.16 -7.31 0.86
C PHE A 422 -3.22 -8.20 0.04
N SER A 423 -2.70 -9.27 0.66
CA SER A 423 -1.87 -10.27 0.00
C SER A 423 -2.76 -11.27 -0.75
N CYS A 424 -2.89 -11.09 -2.07
CA CYS A 424 -3.66 -11.96 -2.94
C CYS A 424 -2.92 -13.28 -3.19
N ASN A 425 -3.62 -14.41 -3.02
CA ASN A 425 -3.11 -15.76 -3.27
C ASN A 425 -4.29 -16.67 -3.66
N MET A 426 -4.56 -16.75 -4.96
CA MET A 426 -5.77 -17.34 -5.54
C MET A 426 -5.64 -18.86 -5.71
N VAL A 427 -5.74 -19.57 -4.59
CA VAL A 427 -5.75 -21.04 -4.54
C VAL A 427 -7.17 -21.55 -4.34
N ALA A 428 -7.65 -22.41 -5.23
CA ALA A 428 -8.95 -23.07 -5.13
C ALA A 428 -8.84 -24.54 -5.57
N ILE A 429 -9.85 -25.34 -5.25
CA ILE A 429 -9.93 -26.74 -5.69
C ILE A 429 -10.46 -26.77 -7.12
N LEU A 430 -9.73 -27.43 -8.01
CA LEU A 430 -10.16 -27.82 -9.36
C LEU A 430 -9.95 -29.34 -9.48
N ASP A 431 -11.00 -30.07 -9.88
CA ASP A 431 -10.99 -31.53 -10.07
C ASP A 431 -10.36 -32.33 -8.91
N GLY A 432 -10.63 -31.90 -7.68
CA GLY A 432 -10.15 -32.54 -6.45
C GLY A 432 -8.69 -32.21 -6.09
N GLN A 433 -8.04 -31.27 -6.77
CA GLN A 433 -6.67 -30.83 -6.49
C GLN A 433 -6.61 -29.32 -6.19
N PRO A 434 -5.81 -28.88 -5.20
CA PRO A 434 -5.60 -27.46 -4.95
C PRO A 434 -4.67 -26.85 -6.01
N LYS A 435 -5.17 -25.86 -6.76
CA LYS A 435 -4.42 -25.20 -7.83
C LYS A 435 -4.33 -23.68 -7.58
N LEU A 436 -3.16 -23.10 -7.82
CA LEU A 436 -2.97 -21.66 -7.94
C LEU A 436 -3.38 -21.23 -9.36
N MET A 437 -4.29 -20.28 -9.49
CA MET A 437 -4.88 -19.90 -10.78
C MET A 437 -4.93 -18.37 -10.94
N GLY A 438 -4.66 -17.90 -12.17
CA GLY A 438 -4.93 -16.52 -12.57
C GLY A 438 -6.42 -16.28 -12.87
N LEU A 439 -6.77 -15.03 -13.16
CA LEU A 439 -8.16 -14.61 -13.45
C LEU A 439 -8.77 -15.40 -14.62
N LYS A 440 -8.06 -15.48 -15.75
CA LYS A 440 -8.54 -16.19 -16.96
C LYS A 440 -8.76 -17.68 -16.71
N GLU A 441 -7.92 -18.31 -15.89
CA GLU A 441 -8.09 -19.72 -15.52
C GLU A 441 -9.33 -19.95 -14.64
N ILE A 442 -9.60 -19.08 -13.67
CA ILE A 442 -10.78 -19.16 -12.81
C ILE A 442 -12.07 -18.99 -13.64
N LEU A 443 -12.09 -17.99 -14.54
CA LEU A 443 -13.24 -17.77 -15.43
C LEU A 443 -13.44 -18.94 -16.41
N GLN A 444 -12.37 -19.55 -16.93
CA GLN A 444 -12.47 -20.74 -17.80
C GLN A 444 -13.07 -21.93 -17.04
N ALA A 445 -12.54 -22.24 -15.85
CA ALA A 445 -13.04 -23.33 -15.01
C ALA A 445 -14.51 -23.15 -14.64
N PHE A 446 -14.94 -21.91 -14.40
CA PHE A 446 -16.35 -21.58 -14.18
C PHE A 446 -17.21 -21.78 -15.46
N LEU A 447 -16.74 -21.33 -16.63
CA LEU A 447 -17.46 -21.50 -17.89
C LEU A 447 -17.65 -22.96 -18.27
N ASP A 448 -16.62 -23.80 -18.14
CA ASP A 448 -16.74 -25.23 -18.48
C ASP A 448 -17.66 -25.97 -17.49
N PHE A 449 -17.63 -25.63 -16.21
CA PHE A 449 -18.64 -26.08 -15.23
C PHE A 449 -20.06 -25.63 -15.62
N ARG A 450 -20.24 -24.36 -15.98
CA ARG A 450 -21.56 -23.83 -16.36
C ARG A 450 -22.09 -24.48 -17.63
N CYS A 451 -21.23 -24.77 -18.62
CA CYS A 451 -21.60 -25.58 -19.78
C CYS A 451 -22.12 -26.95 -19.36
N SER A 452 -21.40 -27.67 -18.49
CA SER A 452 -21.83 -28.99 -17.98
C SER A 452 -23.19 -28.92 -17.27
N VAL A 453 -23.40 -27.90 -16.41
CA VAL A 453 -24.67 -27.66 -15.71
C VAL A 453 -25.82 -27.40 -16.70
N VAL A 454 -25.60 -26.57 -17.72
CA VAL A 454 -26.62 -26.25 -18.73
C VAL A 454 -26.93 -27.47 -19.61
N GLU A 455 -25.93 -28.27 -20.00
CA GLU A 455 -26.13 -29.53 -20.71
C GLU A 455 -26.93 -30.53 -19.89
N ARG A 456 -26.59 -30.74 -18.61
CA ARG A 456 -27.33 -31.63 -17.70
C ARG A 456 -28.78 -31.20 -17.55
N ARG A 457 -29.02 -29.90 -17.32
CA ARG A 457 -30.37 -29.31 -17.25
C ARG A 457 -31.16 -29.52 -18.54
N ALA A 458 -30.52 -29.31 -19.69
CA ALA A 458 -31.16 -29.48 -21.00
C ALA A 458 -31.47 -30.96 -21.28
N ARG A 459 -30.56 -31.89 -20.99
CA ARG A 459 -30.79 -33.34 -21.10
C ARG A 459 -31.90 -33.82 -20.16
N PHE A 460 -31.96 -33.31 -18.93
CA PHE A 460 -33.03 -33.63 -17.97
C PHE A 460 -34.40 -33.18 -18.48
N LYS A 461 -34.51 -31.91 -18.89
CA LYS A 461 -35.75 -31.37 -19.51
C LYS A 461 -36.13 -32.11 -20.79
N LEU A 462 -35.15 -32.45 -21.63
CA LEU A 462 -35.37 -33.21 -22.86
C LEU A 462 -35.92 -34.60 -22.55
N SER A 463 -35.36 -35.31 -21.57
CA SER A 463 -35.85 -36.61 -21.12
C SER A 463 -37.29 -36.52 -20.60
N GLN A 464 -37.59 -35.52 -19.79
CA GLN A 464 -38.94 -35.28 -19.25
C GLN A 464 -39.94 -34.93 -20.36
N ALA A 465 -39.55 -34.07 -21.31
CA ALA A 465 -40.39 -33.67 -22.43
C ALA A 465 -40.63 -34.84 -23.42
N LEU A 466 -39.62 -35.67 -23.68
CA LEU A 466 -39.75 -36.88 -24.50
C LEU A 466 -40.68 -37.90 -23.84
N GLU A 467 -40.49 -38.21 -22.55
CA GLU A 467 -41.37 -39.12 -21.81
C GLU A 467 -42.81 -38.58 -21.74
N ARG A 468 -42.99 -37.28 -21.47
CA ARG A 468 -44.32 -36.66 -21.47
C ARG A 468 -44.97 -36.70 -22.86
N LYS A 469 -44.22 -36.36 -23.92
CA LYS A 469 -44.72 -36.39 -25.30
C LYS A 469 -45.15 -37.80 -25.69
N HIS A 470 -44.33 -38.80 -25.39
CA HIS A 470 -44.63 -40.22 -25.64
C HIS A 470 -45.96 -40.65 -25.00
N ILE A 471 -46.21 -40.27 -23.73
CA ILE A 471 -47.50 -40.52 -23.08
C ILE A 471 -48.65 -39.77 -23.79
N VAL A 472 -48.48 -38.48 -24.09
CA VAL A 472 -49.53 -37.67 -24.73
C VAL A 472 -49.88 -38.19 -26.13
N GLU A 473 -48.90 -38.65 -26.93
CA GLU A 473 -49.15 -39.27 -28.24
C GLU A 473 -49.99 -40.55 -28.12
N GLY A 474 -49.72 -41.40 -27.12
CA GLY A 474 -50.56 -42.58 -26.85
C GLY A 474 -51.99 -42.22 -26.44
N ILE A 475 -52.15 -41.18 -25.62
CA ILE A 475 -53.47 -40.63 -25.24
C ILE A 475 -54.23 -40.12 -26.47
N VAL A 476 -53.58 -39.40 -27.39
CA VAL A 476 -54.21 -38.92 -28.62
C VAL A 476 -54.65 -40.10 -29.51
N VAL A 477 -53.79 -41.10 -29.72
CA VAL A 477 -54.13 -42.31 -30.50
C VAL A 477 -55.35 -43.05 -29.92
N GLY A 478 -55.41 -43.21 -28.60
CA GLY A 478 -56.56 -43.86 -27.94
C GLY A 478 -57.85 -43.02 -27.96
N LEU A 479 -57.74 -41.69 -27.81
CA LEU A 479 -58.90 -40.77 -27.95
C LEU A 479 -59.44 -40.72 -29.38
N ASP A 480 -58.59 -40.94 -30.37
CA ASP A 480 -58.98 -41.01 -31.78
C ASP A 480 -59.67 -42.35 -32.13
N ASN A 481 -59.45 -43.40 -31.34
CA ASN A 481 -60.01 -44.76 -31.52
C ASN A 481 -60.87 -45.20 -30.31
N LEU A 482 -61.60 -44.25 -29.72
CA LEU A 482 -62.25 -44.37 -28.41
C LEU A 482 -63.22 -45.56 -28.28
N ASP A 483 -64.03 -45.84 -29.30
CA ASP A 483 -65.02 -46.93 -29.24
C ASP A 483 -64.35 -48.32 -29.22
N ALA A 484 -63.32 -48.52 -30.04
CA ALA A 484 -62.54 -49.75 -30.08
C ALA A 484 -61.75 -49.96 -28.77
N MET A 485 -61.19 -48.89 -28.20
CA MET A 485 -60.56 -48.93 -26.88
C MET A 485 -61.54 -49.36 -25.79
N ILE A 486 -62.75 -48.78 -25.73
CA ILE A 486 -63.78 -49.15 -24.74
C ILE A 486 -64.20 -50.61 -24.92
N GLN A 487 -64.30 -51.10 -26.17
CA GLN A 487 -64.63 -52.50 -26.43
C GLN A 487 -63.56 -53.45 -25.88
N ILE A 488 -62.28 -53.22 -26.20
CA ILE A 488 -61.15 -54.03 -25.71
C ILE A 488 -61.13 -54.08 -24.18
N ILE A 489 -61.25 -52.92 -23.52
CA ILE A 489 -61.26 -52.82 -22.05
C ILE A 489 -62.45 -53.60 -21.43
N ARG A 490 -63.60 -53.66 -22.11
CA ARG A 490 -64.78 -54.38 -21.64
C ARG A 490 -64.76 -55.89 -21.93
N GLU A 491 -64.02 -56.33 -22.94
CA GLU A 491 -63.88 -57.75 -23.31
C GLU A 491 -62.77 -58.45 -22.53
N THR A 492 -61.77 -57.71 -22.06
CA THR A 492 -60.68 -58.24 -21.21
C THR A 492 -61.08 -58.41 -19.75
N SER A 493 -60.55 -59.45 -19.09
CA SER A 493 -60.94 -59.84 -17.72
C SER A 493 -60.11 -59.23 -16.60
N ASN A 494 -58.95 -58.62 -16.90
CA ASN A 494 -58.09 -57.96 -15.92
C ASN A 494 -57.24 -56.86 -16.57
N HIS A 495 -56.64 -55.98 -15.74
CA HIS A 495 -55.88 -54.82 -16.19
C HIS A 495 -54.65 -55.16 -17.05
N ALA A 496 -53.94 -56.25 -16.73
CA ALA A 496 -52.76 -56.66 -17.49
C ALA A 496 -53.13 -57.12 -18.92
N ALA A 497 -54.19 -57.92 -19.05
CA ALA A 497 -54.72 -58.34 -20.34
C ALA A 497 -55.27 -57.17 -21.16
N ALA A 498 -55.87 -56.17 -20.51
CA ALA A 498 -56.29 -54.92 -21.16
C ALA A 498 -55.10 -54.14 -21.72
N ALA A 499 -54.02 -54.00 -20.94
CA ALA A 499 -52.80 -53.33 -21.38
C ALA A 499 -52.12 -54.06 -22.56
N GLU A 500 -51.95 -55.39 -22.47
CA GLU A 500 -51.40 -56.22 -23.56
C GLU A 500 -52.22 -56.12 -24.86
N ALA A 501 -53.56 -56.12 -24.75
CA ALA A 501 -54.44 -55.97 -25.91
C ALA A 501 -54.33 -54.58 -26.55
N LEU A 502 -54.27 -53.50 -25.75
CA LEU A 502 -54.08 -52.13 -26.24
C LEU A 502 -52.70 -51.92 -26.89
N VAL A 503 -51.64 -52.50 -26.33
CA VAL A 503 -50.29 -52.55 -26.91
C VAL A 503 -50.33 -53.20 -28.30
N LYS A 504 -50.99 -54.36 -28.41
CA LYS A 504 -51.04 -55.15 -29.64
C LYS A 504 -51.88 -54.52 -30.75
N GLU A 505 -53.05 -53.97 -30.40
CA GLU A 505 -54.00 -53.43 -31.40
C GLU A 505 -53.57 -52.06 -31.93
N PHE A 506 -53.13 -51.16 -31.03
CA PHE A 506 -52.81 -49.77 -31.38
C PHE A 506 -51.31 -49.49 -31.54
N GLY A 507 -50.44 -50.51 -31.41
CA GLY A 507 -48.98 -50.36 -31.49
C GLY A 507 -48.39 -49.50 -30.38
N LEU A 508 -49.07 -49.42 -29.24
CA LEU A 508 -48.65 -48.62 -28.08
C LEU A 508 -47.56 -49.34 -27.28
N SER A 509 -46.78 -48.58 -26.54
CA SER A 509 -45.92 -49.10 -25.46
C SER A 509 -46.72 -49.41 -24.19
N GLU A 510 -46.17 -50.25 -23.31
CA GLU A 510 -46.74 -50.56 -21.98
C GLU A 510 -47.08 -49.28 -21.20
N LYS A 511 -46.14 -48.34 -21.08
CA LYS A 511 -46.34 -47.04 -20.40
C LYS A 511 -47.49 -46.21 -21.01
N GLN A 512 -47.68 -46.25 -22.33
CA GLN A 512 -48.78 -45.56 -22.99
C GLN A 512 -50.12 -46.26 -22.72
N ALA A 513 -50.15 -47.60 -22.74
CA ALA A 513 -51.35 -48.38 -22.46
C ALA A 513 -51.79 -48.22 -20.99
N GLU A 514 -50.87 -48.23 -20.03
CA GLU A 514 -51.14 -47.92 -18.62
C GLU A 514 -51.71 -46.50 -18.46
N ALA A 515 -51.04 -45.49 -19.03
CA ALA A 515 -51.51 -44.11 -18.97
C ALA A 515 -52.85 -43.87 -19.70
N LEU A 516 -53.22 -44.74 -20.66
CA LEU A 516 -54.51 -44.75 -21.32
C LEU A 516 -55.61 -45.33 -20.40
N LEU A 517 -55.32 -46.42 -19.70
CA LEU A 517 -56.23 -47.04 -18.73
C LEU A 517 -56.53 -46.12 -17.55
N ASP A 518 -55.57 -45.27 -17.15
CA ASP A 518 -55.73 -44.24 -16.12
C ASP A 518 -56.52 -42.99 -16.57
N ILE A 519 -56.98 -42.92 -17.83
CA ILE A 519 -57.78 -41.79 -18.32
C ILE A 519 -59.15 -41.75 -17.64
N THR A 520 -59.37 -40.72 -16.82
CA THR A 520 -60.71 -40.44 -16.27
C THR A 520 -61.69 -40.01 -17.38
N LEU A 521 -62.96 -40.47 -17.32
CA LEU A 521 -64.00 -40.15 -18.32
C LEU A 521 -64.19 -38.65 -18.62
N ARG A 522 -63.82 -37.76 -17.70
CA ARG A 522 -63.87 -36.30 -17.88
C ARG A 522 -62.93 -35.79 -18.99
N LYS A 523 -61.86 -36.55 -19.29
CA LYS A 523 -60.85 -36.25 -20.31
C LYS A 523 -61.26 -36.61 -21.74
N LEU A 524 -62.40 -37.28 -21.91
CA LEU A 524 -62.92 -37.70 -23.22
C LEU A 524 -63.65 -36.57 -23.99
N THR A 525 -63.76 -35.37 -23.41
CA THR A 525 -64.43 -34.24 -24.07
C THR A 525 -63.57 -33.65 -25.20
N SER A 526 -64.20 -33.11 -26.23
CA SER A 526 -63.52 -32.52 -27.40
C SER A 526 -62.52 -31.41 -27.05
N LEU A 527 -62.80 -30.64 -25.99
CA LEU A 527 -61.89 -29.61 -25.47
C LEU A 527 -60.65 -30.21 -24.81
N GLU A 528 -60.77 -31.33 -24.09
CA GLU A 528 -59.63 -32.02 -23.50
C GLU A 528 -58.78 -32.75 -24.56
N ARG A 529 -59.41 -33.38 -25.56
CA ARG A 529 -58.68 -33.90 -26.75
C ARG A 529 -57.86 -32.80 -27.43
N LYS A 530 -58.44 -31.62 -27.64
CA LYS A 530 -57.70 -30.48 -28.21
C LYS A 530 -56.51 -30.07 -27.34
N LYS A 531 -56.67 -30.01 -26.01
CA LYS A 531 -55.54 -29.71 -25.10
C LYS A 531 -54.38 -30.69 -25.24
N PHE A 532 -54.64 -31.98 -25.40
CA PHE A 532 -53.57 -32.97 -25.62
C PHE A 532 -52.88 -32.81 -26.98
N VAL A 533 -53.61 -32.46 -28.05
CA VAL A 533 -53.01 -32.15 -29.35
C VAL A 533 -52.16 -30.87 -29.31
N ASP A 534 -52.66 -29.82 -28.65
CA ASP A 534 -51.93 -28.57 -28.43
C ASP A 534 -50.68 -28.82 -27.55
N GLU A 535 -50.78 -29.66 -26.51
CA GLU A 535 -49.67 -30.08 -25.64
C GLU A 535 -48.60 -30.89 -26.40
N ALA A 536 -49.00 -31.85 -27.25
CA ALA A 536 -48.07 -32.61 -28.09
C ALA A 536 -47.30 -31.69 -29.05
N LYS A 537 -47.94 -30.64 -29.56
CA LYS A 537 -47.30 -29.63 -30.40
C LYS A 537 -46.30 -28.79 -29.61
N THR A 538 -46.67 -28.25 -28.44
CA THR A 538 -45.75 -27.43 -27.62
C THR A 538 -44.55 -28.24 -27.14
N LEU A 539 -44.75 -29.50 -26.74
CA LEU A 539 -43.66 -30.42 -26.39
C LEU A 539 -42.75 -30.70 -27.58
N SER A 540 -43.29 -30.86 -28.79
CA SER A 540 -42.47 -31.04 -30.00
C SER A 540 -41.61 -29.80 -30.31
N GLU A 541 -42.16 -28.60 -30.15
CA GLU A 541 -41.41 -27.34 -30.28
C GLU A 541 -40.34 -27.17 -29.19
N GLU A 542 -40.61 -27.61 -27.95
CA GLU A 542 -39.64 -27.59 -26.84
C GLU A 542 -38.51 -28.61 -27.07
N ILE A 543 -38.83 -29.83 -27.48
CA ILE A 543 -37.86 -30.88 -27.82
C ILE A 543 -36.92 -30.41 -28.94
N SER A 544 -37.45 -29.75 -29.98
CA SER A 544 -36.60 -29.16 -31.03
C SER A 544 -35.61 -28.15 -30.44
N LYS A 545 -36.10 -27.17 -29.67
CA LYS A 545 -35.26 -26.13 -29.04
C LYS A 545 -34.20 -26.70 -28.10
N LEU A 546 -34.52 -27.78 -27.37
CA LEU A 546 -33.58 -28.46 -26.47
C LEU A 546 -32.52 -29.25 -27.23
N ASN A 547 -32.90 -29.92 -28.34
CA ASN A 547 -31.95 -30.58 -29.22
C ASN A 547 -31.03 -29.57 -29.93
N ASP A 548 -31.58 -28.46 -30.43
CA ASP A 548 -30.83 -27.37 -31.03
C ASP A 548 -29.79 -26.82 -30.05
N LEU A 549 -30.20 -26.53 -28.80
CA LEU A 549 -29.33 -26.09 -27.71
C LEU A 549 -28.19 -27.09 -27.42
N LEU A 550 -28.51 -28.40 -27.35
CA LEU A 550 -27.53 -29.45 -27.11
C LEU A 550 -26.59 -29.70 -28.30
N SER A 551 -27.00 -29.34 -29.52
CA SER A 551 -26.18 -29.49 -30.73
C SER A 551 -25.05 -28.45 -30.85
N SER A 552 -25.14 -27.33 -30.14
CA SER A 552 -24.27 -26.16 -30.36
C SER A 552 -23.80 -25.50 -29.07
N LYS A 553 -22.49 -25.65 -28.75
CA LYS A 553 -21.84 -24.95 -27.62
C LYS A 553 -22.01 -23.42 -27.70
N LYS A 554 -22.17 -22.85 -28.90
CA LYS A 554 -22.45 -21.42 -29.10
C LYS A 554 -23.82 -21.00 -28.55
N LEU A 555 -24.85 -21.82 -28.71
CA LEU A 555 -26.17 -21.55 -28.12
C LEU A 555 -26.14 -21.69 -26.60
N ILE A 556 -25.40 -22.67 -26.08
CA ILE A 556 -25.16 -22.83 -24.63
C ILE A 556 -24.49 -21.58 -24.06
N PHE A 557 -23.42 -21.08 -24.70
CA PHE A 557 -22.75 -19.84 -24.28
C PHE A 557 -23.65 -18.60 -24.36
N GLN A 558 -24.49 -18.47 -25.38
CA GLN A 558 -25.48 -17.39 -25.47
C GLN A 558 -26.51 -17.45 -24.33
N LEU A 559 -26.98 -18.65 -23.97
CA LEU A 559 -27.89 -18.84 -22.83
C LEU A 559 -27.21 -18.51 -21.48
N ILE A 560 -25.94 -18.89 -21.31
CA ILE A 560 -25.14 -18.53 -20.12
C ILE A 560 -24.99 -17.00 -20.02
N GLN A 561 -24.66 -16.34 -21.13
CA GLN A 561 -24.54 -14.88 -21.18
C GLN A 561 -25.87 -14.19 -20.82
N GLN A 562 -26.99 -14.68 -21.37
CA GLN A 562 -28.33 -14.18 -21.05
C GLN A 562 -28.65 -14.35 -19.55
N GLU A 563 -28.47 -15.54 -18.98
CA GLU A 563 -28.73 -15.79 -17.55
C GLU A 563 -27.87 -14.93 -16.61
N ALA A 564 -26.60 -14.73 -16.95
CA ALA A 564 -25.69 -13.86 -16.19
C ALA A 564 -26.09 -12.37 -16.30
N THR A 565 -26.46 -11.92 -17.50
CA THR A 565 -26.95 -10.55 -17.75
C THR A 565 -28.25 -10.28 -17.00
N ASP A 566 -29.14 -11.27 -16.93
CA ASP A 566 -30.38 -11.22 -16.17
C ASP A 566 -30.15 -11.01 -14.66
N LEU A 567 -29.10 -11.61 -14.11
CA LEU A 567 -28.69 -11.41 -12.71
C LEU A 567 -28.04 -10.04 -12.51
N LYS A 568 -27.16 -9.60 -13.42
CA LYS A 568 -26.60 -8.25 -13.44
C LYS A 568 -27.71 -7.18 -13.43
N ASN A 569 -28.71 -7.31 -14.30
CA ASN A 569 -29.82 -6.35 -14.39
C ASN A 569 -30.70 -6.29 -13.13
N LYS A 570 -30.78 -7.38 -12.35
CA LYS A 570 -31.60 -7.46 -11.13
C LYS A 570 -30.85 -7.10 -9.84
N PHE A 571 -29.53 -7.32 -9.80
CA PHE A 571 -28.74 -7.29 -8.55
C PHE A 571 -27.42 -6.51 -8.63
N SER A 572 -27.12 -5.83 -9.75
CA SER A 572 -25.92 -4.99 -9.85
C SER A 572 -25.92 -3.86 -8.81
N THR A 573 -24.73 -3.49 -8.34
CA THR A 573 -24.48 -2.41 -7.40
C THR A 573 -23.31 -1.57 -7.90
N PRO A 574 -23.28 -0.25 -7.67
CA PRO A 574 -22.12 0.56 -8.00
C PRO A 574 -20.85 0.03 -7.32
N ARG A 575 -19.70 0.29 -7.95
CA ARG A 575 -18.37 0.04 -7.38
C ARG A 575 -18.19 0.88 -6.09
N ARG A 576 -17.59 0.28 -5.05
CA ARG A 576 -17.26 0.95 -3.78
C ARG A 576 -15.79 1.34 -3.70
N SER A 577 -14.90 0.43 -4.13
CA SER A 577 -13.44 0.64 -4.05
C SER A 577 -12.94 1.42 -5.27
N PHE A 578 -12.25 2.54 -5.05
CA PHE A 578 -11.63 3.32 -6.13
C PHE A 578 -10.19 2.85 -6.37
N ILE A 579 -9.67 3.06 -7.58
CA ILE A 579 -8.27 2.78 -7.92
C ILE A 579 -7.62 4.11 -8.26
N ASP A 580 -6.47 4.39 -7.64
CA ASP A 580 -5.64 5.56 -7.91
C ASP A 580 -4.26 5.10 -8.39
N ASP A 581 -3.99 5.33 -9.68
CA ASP A 581 -2.72 5.00 -10.33
C ASP A 581 -1.70 6.15 -10.27
N SER A 582 -2.06 7.31 -9.71
CA SER A 582 -1.18 8.48 -9.63
C SER A 582 -0.29 8.53 -8.38
N VAL A 583 -0.65 7.75 -7.36
CA VAL A 583 -0.02 7.78 -6.03
C VAL A 583 0.85 6.54 -5.81
N ASN A 584 2.13 6.75 -5.47
CA ASN A 584 3.02 5.67 -5.06
C ASN A 584 2.45 4.90 -3.85
N SER A 585 2.56 3.58 -3.86
CA SER A 585 2.02 2.73 -2.80
C SER A 585 2.74 2.86 -1.44
N GLU A 586 3.94 3.44 -1.44
CA GLU A 586 4.75 3.72 -0.25
C GLU A 586 4.78 5.24 0.02
N VAL A 587 4.66 5.62 1.29
CA VAL A 587 4.78 7.03 1.74
C VAL A 587 6.26 7.32 1.96
N ASP A 588 6.82 8.27 1.21
CA ASP A 588 8.24 8.60 1.30
C ASP A 588 8.53 9.42 2.57
N ASP A 589 9.77 9.36 3.07
CA ASP A 589 10.21 10.17 4.22
C ASP A 589 10.03 11.69 3.98
N ILE A 590 9.98 12.13 2.70
CA ILE A 590 9.76 13.53 2.32
C ILE A 590 8.32 14.01 2.56
N ASP A 591 7.34 13.10 2.49
CA ASP A 591 5.91 13.39 2.66
C ASP A 591 5.52 13.59 4.15
N ILE A 592 6.46 13.31 5.05
CA ILE A 592 6.32 13.35 6.51
C ILE A 592 7.08 14.52 7.12
N ILE A 593 8.10 15.04 6.43
CA ILE A 593 8.96 16.11 6.95
C ILE A 593 8.45 17.45 6.42
N PRO A 594 8.11 18.44 7.28
CA PRO A 594 7.64 19.74 6.81
C PRO A 594 8.75 20.47 6.05
N ASN A 595 8.40 21.10 4.92
CA ASN A 595 9.39 21.81 4.11
C ASN A 595 9.70 23.21 4.68
N GLU A 596 10.50 23.25 5.75
CA GLU A 596 10.89 24.48 6.44
C GLU A 596 12.27 25.01 6.00
N GLU A 597 12.47 26.32 6.17
CA GLU A 597 13.78 26.96 6.02
C GLU A 597 14.72 26.59 7.17
N MET A 598 15.99 26.32 6.85
CA MET A 598 16.98 25.82 7.78
C MET A 598 18.37 26.39 7.52
N LEU A 599 19.12 26.61 8.60
CA LEU A 599 20.52 27.00 8.55
C LEU A 599 21.42 25.77 8.68
N LEU A 600 22.27 25.57 7.67
CA LEU A 600 23.39 24.65 7.69
C LEU A 600 24.68 25.38 8.08
N ILE A 601 25.43 24.76 8.98
CA ILE A 601 26.76 25.22 9.41
C ILE A 601 27.76 24.09 9.16
N LEU A 602 28.79 24.37 8.36
CA LEU A 602 29.95 23.50 8.18
C LEU A 602 31.14 24.02 9.01
N SER A 603 32.03 23.11 9.39
CA SER A 603 33.32 23.40 10.04
C SER A 603 34.49 22.92 9.18
N GLU A 604 35.68 23.53 9.36
CA GLU A 604 36.90 23.14 8.63
C GLU A 604 37.29 21.67 8.87
N LYS A 605 36.92 21.06 10.01
CA LYS A 605 37.12 19.62 10.29
C LYS A 605 36.01 18.70 9.77
N GLY A 606 35.07 19.22 8.99
CA GLY A 606 34.03 18.43 8.34
C GLY A 606 32.90 17.97 9.26
N TYR A 607 32.62 18.66 10.37
CA TYR A 607 31.34 18.55 11.07
C TYR A 607 30.31 19.46 10.42
N VAL A 608 29.11 18.94 10.18
CA VAL A 608 27.94 19.66 9.70
C VAL A 608 26.82 19.62 10.73
N LYS A 609 26.02 20.67 10.83
CA LYS A 609 24.77 20.66 11.59
C LYS A 609 23.67 21.50 10.97
N ARG A 610 22.43 21.05 11.15
CA ARG A 610 21.18 21.75 10.83
C ARG A 610 20.69 22.49 12.08
N MET A 611 20.20 23.71 11.92
CA MET A 611 19.55 24.49 12.99
C MET A 611 18.40 25.32 12.42
N ASN A 612 17.34 25.56 13.20
CA ASN A 612 16.29 26.51 12.81
C ASN A 612 16.86 27.94 12.71
N PRO A 613 16.57 28.74 11.65
CA PRO A 613 17.10 30.09 11.47
C PRO A 613 16.76 31.02 12.65
N ASN A 614 15.56 30.88 13.21
CA ASN A 614 15.05 31.69 14.33
C ASN A 614 15.81 31.46 15.65
N THR A 615 16.76 30.52 15.69
CA THR A 615 17.74 30.38 16.80
C THR A 615 18.57 31.65 16.99
N PHE A 616 18.71 32.49 15.95
CA PHE A 616 19.38 33.78 15.97
C PHE A 616 18.38 34.92 15.82
N ASN A 617 17.68 35.29 16.91
CA ASN A 617 16.90 36.54 16.92
C ASN A 617 17.78 37.72 16.47
N LEU A 618 17.19 38.65 15.73
CA LEU A 618 17.86 39.88 15.36
C LEU A 618 18.33 40.69 16.58
N GLN A 619 19.38 41.48 16.38
CA GLN A 619 19.97 42.33 17.42
C GLN A 619 20.36 43.69 16.84
N ASN A 620 20.06 44.76 17.57
CA ASN A 620 20.36 46.13 17.15
C ASN A 620 21.88 46.40 16.98
N ARG A 621 22.20 47.36 16.09
CA ARG A 621 23.56 47.87 15.80
C ARG A 621 24.30 48.17 17.12
N GLY A 622 25.48 47.58 17.31
CA GLY A 622 26.34 47.81 18.49
C GLY A 622 26.23 46.79 19.62
N THR A 623 25.38 45.77 19.51
CA THR A 623 25.33 44.66 20.48
C THR A 623 26.44 43.63 20.25
N ILE A 624 26.90 42.98 21.33
CA ILE A 624 27.80 41.82 21.24
C ILE A 624 26.98 40.63 20.73
N GLY A 625 27.22 40.22 19.49
CA GLY A 625 26.47 39.14 18.84
C GLY A 625 26.50 37.83 19.61
N LYS A 626 25.39 37.09 19.61
CA LYS A 626 25.32 35.74 20.19
C LYS A 626 26.30 34.79 19.50
N SER A 627 27.37 34.39 20.20
CA SER A 627 28.34 33.40 19.70
C SER A 627 27.63 32.11 19.26
N VAL A 628 27.90 31.63 18.05
CA VAL A 628 27.73 30.20 17.74
C VAL A 628 28.58 29.44 18.75
N GLY A 629 28.01 28.43 19.42
CA GLY A 629 28.67 27.82 20.58
C GLY A 629 30.02 27.19 20.22
N LYS A 630 30.91 27.06 21.21
CA LYS A 630 32.27 26.54 21.00
C LYS A 630 32.22 25.22 20.22
N MET A 631 32.73 25.23 18.99
CA MET A 631 33.11 24.03 18.26
C MET A 631 34.27 23.33 18.99
N ARG A 632 34.69 22.15 18.53
CA ARG A 632 35.82 21.43 19.14
C ARG A 632 37.09 22.30 19.15
N MET A 633 38.02 22.03 20.06
CA MET A 633 39.24 22.85 20.15
C MET A 633 39.97 22.91 18.79
N ASN A 634 40.36 24.13 18.40
CA ASN A 634 40.98 24.47 17.12
C ASN A 634 40.11 24.11 15.90
N ASP A 635 38.79 24.32 15.97
CA ASP A 635 37.83 24.10 14.88
C ASP A 635 36.97 25.36 14.69
N THR A 636 36.78 25.77 13.44
CA THR A 636 36.10 27.01 13.03
C THR A 636 34.99 26.72 12.04
N ALA A 637 33.90 27.48 12.11
CA ALA A 637 32.85 27.42 11.10
C ALA A 637 33.41 27.94 9.77
N SER A 638 33.35 27.12 8.71
CA SER A 638 33.84 27.48 7.38
C SER A 638 32.76 28.24 6.59
N ASP A 639 31.54 27.70 6.60
CA ASP A 639 30.43 28.12 5.75
C ASP A 639 29.11 28.13 6.52
N PHE A 640 28.28 29.12 6.19
CA PHE A 640 26.89 29.24 6.63
C PHE A 640 26.02 29.24 5.38
N ILE A 641 25.07 28.31 5.30
CA ILE A 641 24.23 28.09 4.13
C ILE A 641 22.78 28.04 4.60
N VAL A 642 21.92 28.84 3.98
CA VAL A 642 20.46 28.75 4.18
C VAL A 642 19.89 27.92 3.04
N CYS A 643 19.02 26.97 3.36
CA CYS A 643 18.33 26.11 2.40
C CYS A 643 16.99 25.65 2.98
N GLN A 644 16.14 25.02 2.18
CA GLN A 644 14.95 24.32 2.67
C GLN A 644 15.30 22.89 3.08
N THR A 645 14.50 22.29 3.96
CA THR A 645 14.67 20.90 4.42
C THR A 645 14.56 19.87 3.31
N HIS A 646 13.77 20.15 2.27
CA HIS A 646 13.64 19.26 1.11
C HIS A 646 14.79 19.42 0.09
N ASP A 647 15.60 20.48 0.17
CA ASP A 647 16.67 20.73 -0.81
C ASP A 647 17.69 19.59 -0.92
N HIS A 648 18.24 19.41 -2.11
CA HIS A 648 19.45 18.60 -2.31
C HIS A 648 20.69 19.39 -1.92
N VAL A 649 21.42 18.92 -0.93
CA VAL A 649 22.74 19.45 -0.59
C VAL A 649 23.79 18.68 -1.39
N LEU A 650 24.50 19.38 -2.29
CA LEU A 650 25.60 18.84 -3.09
C LEU A 650 26.94 19.09 -2.40
N TYR A 651 27.71 18.03 -2.19
CA TYR A 651 29.01 18.07 -1.51
C TYR A 651 30.12 17.70 -2.50
N PHE A 652 31.01 18.66 -2.81
CA PHE A 652 32.12 18.47 -3.74
C PHE A 652 33.42 18.19 -2.99
N SER A 653 34.14 17.13 -3.37
CA SER A 653 35.42 16.76 -2.75
C SER A 653 36.64 17.30 -3.48
N ASP A 654 37.76 17.37 -2.76
CA ASP A 654 39.10 17.67 -3.29
C ASP A 654 39.51 16.73 -4.43
N LYS A 655 39.05 15.48 -4.41
CA LYS A 655 39.23 14.46 -5.46
C LYS A 655 38.31 14.62 -6.69
N GLY A 656 37.43 15.62 -6.73
CA GLY A 656 36.55 15.86 -7.88
C GLY A 656 35.34 14.91 -7.96
N ILE A 657 34.92 14.36 -6.82
CA ILE A 657 33.68 13.60 -6.67
C ILE A 657 32.61 14.54 -6.11
N VAL A 658 31.35 14.33 -6.48
CA VAL A 658 30.19 14.97 -5.85
C VAL A 658 29.26 13.93 -5.24
N TYR A 659 28.82 14.21 -4.03
CA TYR A 659 27.82 13.45 -3.29
C TYR A 659 26.56 14.31 -3.11
N SER A 660 25.41 13.68 -2.87
CA SER A 660 24.17 14.39 -2.53
C SER A 660 23.49 13.75 -1.33
N ALA A 661 22.98 14.58 -0.44
CA ALA A 661 22.03 14.19 0.59
C ALA A 661 20.93 15.27 0.69
N ARG A 662 19.69 14.85 0.96
CA ARG A 662 18.59 15.78 1.28
C ARG A 662 18.90 16.51 2.59
N ALA A 663 18.58 17.80 2.68
CA ALA A 663 18.95 18.64 3.82
C ALA A 663 18.37 18.12 5.15
N TYR A 664 17.16 17.55 5.15
CA TYR A 664 16.54 16.93 6.33
C TYR A 664 17.33 15.75 6.93
N LYS A 665 18.20 15.07 6.15
CA LYS A 665 19.03 13.96 6.67
C LYS A 665 20.17 14.44 7.59
N ILE A 666 20.40 15.75 7.65
CA ILE A 666 21.39 16.37 8.53
C ILE A 666 20.72 16.58 9.90
N PRO A 667 21.26 15.99 10.99
CA PRO A 667 20.65 16.08 12.31
C PRO A 667 20.51 17.53 12.78
N GLU A 668 19.31 17.84 13.28
CA GLU A 668 19.06 19.14 13.91
C GLU A 668 19.77 19.23 15.27
N CYS A 669 20.42 20.36 15.50
CA CYS A 669 21.33 20.55 16.61
C CYS A 669 21.12 21.92 17.25
N THR A 670 21.28 21.98 18.56
CA THR A 670 21.30 23.27 19.27
C THR A 670 22.56 24.08 18.94
N ARG A 671 22.50 25.40 19.18
CA ARG A 671 23.61 26.34 18.96
C ARG A 671 24.94 25.88 19.59
N THR A 672 24.89 25.18 20.72
CA THR A 672 26.05 24.69 21.49
C THR A 672 26.54 23.30 21.12
N ALA A 673 25.79 22.51 20.36
CA ALA A 673 26.23 21.19 19.91
C ALA A 673 27.30 21.28 18.82
N THR A 674 28.20 20.30 18.75
CA THR A 674 29.29 20.26 17.77
C THR A 674 28.86 19.84 16.36
N GLY A 675 27.68 19.25 16.21
CA GLY A 675 27.23 18.66 14.94
C GLY A 675 27.77 17.25 14.68
N THR A 676 27.45 16.74 13.49
CA THR A 676 27.73 15.38 13.02
C THR A 676 28.85 15.40 12.00
N PRO A 677 29.87 14.51 12.08
CA PRO A 677 30.94 14.46 11.10
C PRO A 677 30.43 13.93 9.74
N LEU A 678 30.81 14.59 8.64
CA LEU A 678 30.35 14.26 7.28
C LEU A 678 30.62 12.82 6.86
N VAL A 679 31.68 12.18 7.36
CA VAL A 679 31.99 10.76 7.13
C VAL A 679 30.93 9.79 7.66
N GLN A 680 30.00 10.23 8.51
CA GLN A 680 28.84 9.43 8.93
C GLN A 680 27.62 9.62 8.01
N LEU A 681 27.57 10.72 7.25
CA LEU A 681 26.46 11.05 6.34
C LEU A 681 26.77 10.67 4.89
N LEU A 682 28.06 10.67 4.52
CA LEU A 682 28.55 10.45 3.15
C LEU A 682 29.69 9.41 3.15
N PRO A 683 29.73 8.48 2.19
CA PRO A 683 30.80 7.50 2.06
C PRO A 683 32.04 8.13 1.40
N LEU A 684 32.74 8.96 2.17
CA LEU A 684 34.00 9.60 1.76
C LEU A 684 35.16 8.58 1.81
N SER A 685 36.06 8.65 0.85
CA SER A 685 37.27 7.81 0.84
C SER A 685 38.28 8.29 1.87
N ASP A 686 39.24 7.44 2.27
CA ASP A 686 40.29 7.87 3.19
C ASP A 686 41.10 9.06 2.62
N GLY A 687 41.42 10.01 3.50
CA GLY A 687 42.04 11.30 3.18
C GLY A 687 41.23 12.27 2.30
N GLU A 688 39.99 11.94 1.88
CA GLU A 688 39.13 12.80 1.07
C GLU A 688 38.48 13.92 1.91
N ARG A 689 38.38 15.13 1.36
CA ARG A 689 37.80 16.29 2.05
C ARG A 689 36.82 17.05 1.16
N ILE A 690 35.72 17.52 1.75
CA ILE A 690 34.77 18.40 1.07
C ILE A 690 35.35 19.81 0.96
N THR A 691 35.28 20.40 -0.23
CA THR A 691 35.85 21.72 -0.57
C THR A 691 34.80 22.75 -0.98
N SER A 692 33.58 22.33 -1.32
CA SER A 692 32.44 23.22 -1.54
C SER A 692 31.12 22.49 -1.29
N ILE A 693 30.14 23.21 -0.73
CA ILE A 693 28.76 22.74 -0.57
C ILE A 693 27.83 23.70 -1.31
N ILE A 694 26.87 23.16 -2.07
CA ILE A 694 25.86 23.92 -2.81
C ILE A 694 24.47 23.34 -2.52
N PRO A 695 23.53 24.09 -1.91
CA PRO A 695 22.13 23.68 -1.83
C PRO A 695 21.46 23.86 -3.19
N VAL A 696 20.52 22.97 -3.53
CA VAL A 696 19.78 22.95 -4.78
C VAL A 696 18.35 22.51 -4.50
N SER A 697 17.39 23.42 -4.65
CA SER A 697 15.96 23.09 -4.57
C SER A 697 15.50 22.35 -5.83
N GLU A 698 15.86 22.88 -7.01
CA GLU A 698 15.46 22.35 -8.31
C GLU A 698 16.63 22.29 -9.29
N PHE A 699 16.65 21.26 -10.16
CA PHE A 699 17.72 21.02 -11.13
C PHE A 699 17.40 21.65 -12.50
N GLY A 700 17.29 22.97 -12.55
CA GLY A 700 16.97 23.71 -13.78
C GLY A 700 17.98 23.54 -14.92
N GLU A 701 17.52 23.64 -16.17
CA GLU A 701 18.35 23.45 -17.37
C GLU A 701 19.26 24.64 -17.69
N ASP A 702 18.82 25.87 -17.36
CA ASP A 702 19.57 27.12 -17.58
C ASP A 702 20.52 27.50 -16.43
N GLN A 703 20.67 26.62 -15.44
CA GLN A 703 21.57 26.81 -14.30
C GLN A 703 22.84 25.98 -14.45
N TYR A 704 23.98 26.53 -14.01
CA TYR A 704 25.27 25.88 -14.17
C TYR A 704 26.08 25.90 -12.88
N LEU A 705 26.94 24.89 -12.73
CA LEU A 705 28.01 24.88 -11.74
C LEU A 705 29.34 25.14 -12.44
N VAL A 706 30.04 26.18 -12.00
CA VAL A 706 31.42 26.47 -12.39
C VAL A 706 32.37 25.92 -11.33
N MET A 707 33.36 25.18 -11.78
CA MET A 707 34.34 24.47 -10.96
C MET A 707 35.74 24.96 -11.31
N LEU A 708 36.58 25.24 -10.30
CA LEU A 708 37.98 25.63 -10.48
C LEU A 708 38.93 24.75 -9.65
N THR A 709 39.95 24.23 -10.33
CA THR A 709 41.06 23.50 -9.71
C THR A 709 42.23 24.40 -9.34
N VAL A 710 43.09 23.93 -8.43
CA VAL A 710 44.24 24.70 -7.93
C VAL A 710 45.30 24.95 -9.00
N ASN A 711 45.48 24.05 -9.97
CA ASN A 711 46.37 24.25 -11.12
C ASN A 711 45.72 25.07 -12.25
N GLY A 712 44.50 25.58 -12.05
CA GLY A 712 43.87 26.55 -12.96
C GLY A 712 43.10 25.95 -14.13
N TYR A 713 42.54 24.74 -13.99
CA TYR A 713 41.50 24.26 -14.90
C TYR A 713 40.12 24.74 -14.42
N ILE A 714 39.34 25.32 -15.33
CA ILE A 714 37.97 25.77 -15.10
C ILE A 714 36.99 24.97 -15.97
N LYS A 715 35.80 24.73 -15.43
CA LYS A 715 34.76 23.93 -16.08
C LYS A 715 33.37 24.43 -15.72
N LYS A 716 32.51 24.62 -16.71
CA LYS A 716 31.06 24.85 -16.52
C LYS A 716 30.31 23.54 -16.81
N VAL A 717 29.39 23.14 -15.93
CA VAL A 717 28.57 21.93 -16.08
C VAL A 717 27.10 22.30 -15.84
N PRO A 718 26.13 21.87 -16.68
CA PRO A 718 24.71 22.08 -16.42
C PRO A 718 24.28 21.44 -15.09
N LEU A 719 23.43 22.12 -14.32
CA LEU A 719 22.99 21.68 -13.01
C LEU A 719 22.21 20.35 -13.07
N ASN A 720 21.38 20.17 -14.10
CA ASN A 720 20.66 18.92 -14.37
C ASN A 720 21.59 17.69 -14.54
N ALA A 721 22.89 17.86 -14.82
CA ALA A 721 23.84 16.74 -14.82
C ALA A 721 24.06 16.10 -13.43
N PHE A 722 23.51 16.69 -12.37
CA PHE A 722 23.60 16.29 -10.97
C PHE A 722 22.25 15.87 -10.35
N SER A 723 21.16 15.82 -11.14
CA SER A 723 19.81 15.46 -10.65
C SER A 723 19.70 14.04 -10.08
N SER A 724 20.52 13.11 -10.57
CA SER A 724 20.61 11.73 -10.05
C SER A 724 22.05 11.40 -9.64
N ILE A 725 22.34 11.54 -8.35
CA ILE A 725 23.62 11.17 -7.72
C ILE A 725 23.43 9.88 -6.92
N ARG A 726 24.30 8.89 -7.18
CA ARG A 726 24.33 7.62 -6.43
C ARG A 726 24.95 7.83 -5.04
N PRO A 727 24.61 6.99 -4.03
CA PRO A 727 25.18 7.12 -2.69
C PRO A 727 26.73 7.11 -2.65
N SER A 728 27.37 6.36 -3.55
CA SER A 728 28.83 6.32 -3.75
C SER A 728 29.45 7.63 -4.27
N GLY A 729 28.64 8.65 -4.54
CA GLY A 729 29.03 9.83 -5.30
C GLY A 729 29.16 9.53 -6.80
N ILE A 730 29.35 10.60 -7.58
CA ILE A 730 29.66 10.57 -9.01
C ILE A 730 30.79 11.55 -9.32
N ILE A 731 31.55 11.32 -10.39
CA ILE A 731 32.59 12.27 -10.84
C ILE A 731 31.92 13.60 -11.23
N SER A 732 32.48 14.73 -10.78
CA SER A 732 32.09 16.09 -11.17
C SER A 732 33.11 16.71 -12.15
N ILE A 733 34.40 16.47 -11.92
CA ILE A 733 35.53 16.90 -12.76
C ILE A 733 36.62 15.84 -12.76
N GLN A 734 37.26 15.63 -13.91
CA GLN A 734 38.42 14.74 -14.01
C GLN A 734 39.70 15.52 -13.70
N LEU A 735 40.31 15.26 -12.55
CA LEU A 735 41.54 15.95 -12.13
C LEU A 735 42.79 15.42 -12.84
N VAL A 736 43.80 16.28 -12.95
CA VAL A 736 45.16 15.91 -13.35
C VAL A 736 45.89 15.38 -12.11
N PRO A 737 46.82 14.40 -12.22
CA PRO A 737 47.61 13.95 -11.06
C PRO A 737 48.30 15.12 -10.35
N GLY A 738 48.05 15.26 -9.04
CA GLY A 738 48.58 16.37 -8.22
C GLY A 738 47.78 17.68 -8.31
N ASP A 739 46.60 17.68 -8.91
CA ASP A 739 45.62 18.78 -8.87
C ASP A 739 44.47 18.46 -7.90
N GLU A 740 43.79 19.48 -7.38
CA GLU A 740 42.67 19.36 -6.44
C GLU A 740 41.52 20.31 -6.83
N LEU A 741 40.27 19.86 -6.70
CA LEU A 741 39.08 20.71 -6.87
C LEU A 741 38.86 21.51 -5.59
N LYS A 742 38.90 22.85 -5.68
CA LYS A 742 38.83 23.71 -4.49
C LYS A 742 37.67 24.70 -4.45
N TRP A 743 37.14 25.13 -5.60
CA TRP A 743 35.99 26.03 -5.64
C TRP A 743 34.92 25.53 -6.58
N VAL A 744 33.69 25.47 -6.09
CA VAL A 744 32.48 25.33 -6.90
C VAL A 744 31.54 26.50 -6.60
N ARG A 745 30.93 27.07 -7.64
CA ARG A 745 29.94 28.14 -7.54
C ARG A 745 28.80 27.88 -8.51
N HIS A 746 27.59 28.27 -8.12
CA HIS A 746 26.43 28.36 -9.00
C HIS A 746 26.53 29.63 -9.86
N CYS A 747 26.11 29.57 -11.12
CA CYS A 747 25.96 30.74 -11.99
C CYS A 747 24.90 30.54 -13.07
N GLY A 748 24.35 31.65 -13.58
CA GLY A 748 23.69 31.73 -14.87
C GLY A 748 24.68 31.86 -16.04
N ASN A 749 24.16 32.13 -17.24
CA ASN A 749 25.00 32.39 -18.42
C ASN A 749 25.56 33.83 -18.45
N ASP A 750 24.77 34.81 -18.02
CA ASP A 750 25.12 36.24 -18.12
C ASP A 750 26.08 36.71 -17.01
N ASP A 751 26.20 35.95 -15.92
CA ASP A 751 27.09 36.29 -14.79
C ASP A 751 28.56 36.37 -15.20
N LEU A 752 29.34 37.18 -14.50
CA LEU A 752 30.79 37.24 -14.66
C LEU A 752 31.48 36.36 -13.61
N VAL A 753 32.55 35.67 -14.00
CA VAL A 753 33.45 34.97 -13.06
C VAL A 753 34.73 35.77 -12.84
N ALA A 754 35.08 35.97 -11.57
CA ALA A 754 36.35 36.56 -11.15
C ALA A 754 37.30 35.46 -10.65
N LEU A 755 38.52 35.44 -11.21
CA LEU A 755 39.54 34.43 -10.96
C LEU A 755 40.84 35.10 -10.51
N ALA A 756 41.44 34.63 -9.42
CA ALA A 756 42.70 35.17 -8.89
C ALA A 756 43.78 34.10 -8.70
N SER A 757 45.04 34.41 -9.05
CA SER A 757 46.22 33.59 -8.72
C SER A 757 46.92 34.07 -7.46
N GLN A 758 47.70 33.18 -6.84
CA GLN A 758 48.48 33.45 -5.63
C GLN A 758 49.48 34.61 -5.81
N LYS A 759 50.03 34.80 -7.02
CA LYS A 759 50.91 35.94 -7.36
C LYS A 759 50.14 37.21 -7.76
N GLY A 760 48.86 37.33 -7.42
CA GLY A 760 48.06 38.56 -7.58
C GLY A 760 47.60 38.86 -9.00
N LYS A 761 47.53 37.83 -9.87
CA LYS A 761 46.97 37.94 -11.22
C LYS A 761 45.47 37.72 -11.22
N VAL A 762 44.75 38.47 -12.05
CA VAL A 762 43.29 38.45 -12.10
C VAL A 762 42.79 38.33 -13.54
N ILE A 763 41.78 37.49 -13.74
CA ILE A 763 40.93 37.44 -14.93
C ILE A 763 39.49 37.67 -14.48
N VAL A 764 38.76 38.51 -15.20
CA VAL A 764 37.30 38.65 -15.12
C VAL A 764 36.75 38.44 -16.53
N ASN A 765 35.69 37.65 -16.68
CA ASN A 765 35.01 37.40 -17.96
C ASN A 765 33.61 36.81 -17.72
N SER A 766 32.73 36.81 -18.72
CA SER A 766 31.40 36.20 -18.65
C SER A 766 31.47 34.65 -18.61
N CYS A 767 30.53 34.05 -17.87
CA CYS A 767 30.35 32.61 -17.76
C CYS A 767 29.83 31.96 -19.05
N ASP A 768 29.17 32.71 -19.95
CA ASP A 768 28.86 32.28 -21.31
C ASP A 768 30.12 31.85 -22.09
N LYS A 769 31.23 32.57 -21.93
CA LYS A 769 32.49 32.27 -22.63
C LYS A 769 33.17 30.98 -22.13
N ILE A 770 32.65 30.34 -21.08
CA ILE A 770 33.01 28.98 -20.67
C ILE A 770 31.97 28.02 -21.25
N ARG A 771 32.36 27.27 -22.28
CA ARG A 771 31.49 26.24 -22.89
C ARG A 771 31.06 25.22 -21.81
N PRO A 772 29.76 24.87 -21.70
CA PRO A 772 29.31 23.78 -20.83
C PRO A 772 29.85 22.43 -21.31
N LEU A 773 30.33 21.61 -20.39
CA LEU A 773 30.96 20.30 -20.65
C LEU A 773 30.40 19.20 -19.75
N GLY A 774 30.47 17.95 -20.22
CA GLY A 774 30.06 16.78 -19.45
C GLY A 774 30.94 16.50 -18.22
N ARG A 775 30.37 15.81 -17.23
CA ARG A 775 31.03 15.51 -15.94
C ARG A 775 32.36 14.76 -16.05
N ASN A 776 32.49 13.78 -16.94
CA ASN A 776 33.74 13.02 -17.12
C ASN A 776 34.75 13.74 -18.04
N THR A 777 35.05 15.00 -17.74
CA THR A 777 36.04 15.81 -18.47
C THR A 777 36.83 16.73 -17.53
N ARG A 778 38.05 17.10 -17.93
CA ARG A 778 38.97 17.97 -17.16
C ARG A 778 38.58 19.45 -17.15
N GLY A 779 37.88 19.93 -18.17
CA GLY A 779 37.69 21.38 -18.39
C GLY A 779 38.83 22.05 -19.16
N ALA A 780 38.76 23.38 -19.24
CA ALA A 780 39.66 24.23 -20.03
C ALA A 780 40.64 25.01 -19.13
N GLY A 781 41.70 25.58 -19.70
CA GLY A 781 42.63 26.43 -18.94
C GLY A 781 42.01 27.77 -18.58
N ALA A 782 41.91 28.07 -17.29
CA ALA A 782 41.32 29.30 -16.76
C ALA A 782 42.29 30.49 -16.92
N MET A 783 43.51 30.31 -16.41
CA MET A 783 44.59 31.31 -16.44
C MET A 783 45.92 30.63 -16.76
N LYS A 784 46.76 31.27 -17.59
CA LYS A 784 48.12 30.81 -17.84
C LYS A 784 49.02 31.21 -16.66
N LEU A 785 49.13 30.32 -15.69
CA LEU A 785 49.96 30.47 -14.49
C LEU A 785 51.47 30.46 -14.86
N LYS A 786 52.27 31.17 -14.07
CA LYS A 786 53.75 31.08 -14.13
C LYS A 786 54.23 29.94 -13.23
N GLU A 787 55.47 29.50 -13.43
CA GLU A 787 56.11 28.48 -12.58
C GLU A 787 55.98 28.83 -11.08
N GLY A 788 55.53 27.86 -10.28
CA GLY A 788 55.25 28.03 -8.85
C GLY A 788 54.12 29.04 -8.52
N ASP A 789 53.23 29.36 -9.44
CA ASP A 789 51.96 30.06 -9.18
C ASP A 789 50.79 29.07 -9.19
N LYS A 790 49.74 29.35 -8.43
CA LYS A 790 48.54 28.53 -8.27
C LYS A 790 47.30 29.42 -8.21
N MET A 791 46.10 28.87 -8.39
CA MET A 791 44.87 29.61 -8.12
C MET A 791 44.72 29.90 -6.62
N ALA A 792 44.11 31.04 -6.29
CA ALA A 792 43.88 31.53 -4.94
C ALA A 792 42.40 31.78 -4.62
N ALA A 793 41.57 32.08 -5.63
CA ALA A 793 40.12 32.26 -5.47
C ALA A 793 39.37 32.16 -6.80
N MET A 794 38.10 31.80 -6.69
CA MET A 794 37.04 31.98 -7.70
C MET A 794 35.81 32.56 -7.01
N ASP A 795 35.15 33.51 -7.66
CA ASP A 795 33.88 34.04 -7.22
C ASP A 795 33.01 34.46 -8.42
N ILE A 796 31.69 34.54 -8.22
CA ILE A 796 30.72 34.91 -9.24
C ILE A 796 30.16 36.30 -8.95
N ILE A 797 29.98 37.09 -10.00
CA ILE A 797 29.43 38.44 -9.98
C ILE A 797 28.11 38.39 -10.75
N PRO A 798 26.96 38.54 -10.07
CA PRO A 798 25.65 38.49 -10.72
C PRO A 798 25.48 39.55 -11.80
N ALA A 799 24.89 39.18 -12.93
CA ALA A 799 24.66 40.09 -14.07
C ALA A 799 23.87 41.37 -13.70
N ALA A 800 22.99 41.30 -12.71
CA ALA A 800 22.18 42.42 -12.22
C ALA A 800 23.00 43.60 -11.63
N VAL A 801 24.30 43.41 -11.41
CA VAL A 801 25.21 44.40 -10.79
C VAL A 801 26.12 45.08 -11.85
N ASP A 802 25.94 44.79 -13.14
CA ASP A 802 26.89 45.22 -14.17
C ASP A 802 26.89 46.74 -14.43
N ASN A 803 28.06 47.34 -14.18
CA ASN A 803 28.41 48.72 -14.51
C ASN A 803 29.80 48.77 -15.16
N MET A 804 30.15 47.76 -15.97
CA MET A 804 31.44 47.66 -16.67
C MET A 804 31.46 48.47 -17.98
N PRO A 805 32.22 49.58 -18.07
CA PRO A 805 32.37 50.29 -19.34
C PRO A 805 33.29 49.52 -20.30
N GLU A 806 32.96 49.54 -21.60
CA GLU A 806 33.73 48.87 -22.65
C GLU A 806 35.16 49.41 -22.83
N SER A 807 35.47 50.61 -22.33
CA SER A 807 36.79 51.23 -22.48
C SER A 807 37.51 51.51 -21.15
N TYR A 808 38.83 51.25 -21.15
CA TYR A 808 39.70 51.46 -20.01
C TYR A 808 40.09 52.94 -19.87
N SER A 809 39.49 53.64 -18.91
CA SER A 809 39.94 54.97 -18.49
C SER A 809 40.98 54.87 -17.37
N SER A 810 42.14 55.51 -17.55
CA SER A 810 43.21 55.54 -16.55
C SER A 810 42.89 56.42 -15.33
N ARG A 811 41.79 57.20 -15.37
CA ARG A 811 41.32 58.06 -14.28
C ARG A 811 40.09 57.44 -13.62
N VAL A 812 40.31 56.62 -12.59
CA VAL A 812 39.23 56.03 -11.76
C VAL A 812 38.55 57.13 -10.94
N ARG A 813 37.55 57.80 -11.53
CA ARG A 813 36.66 58.74 -10.83
C ARG A 813 35.53 58.01 -10.10
N ASN A 814 35.02 56.92 -10.66
CA ASN A 814 33.91 56.17 -10.07
C ASN A 814 34.43 55.08 -9.11
N ARG A 815 34.19 55.25 -7.81
CA ARG A 815 34.61 54.32 -6.74
C ARG A 815 33.51 53.35 -6.31
N SER A 816 32.35 53.40 -6.97
CA SER A 816 31.18 52.58 -6.65
C SER A 816 31.46 51.07 -6.62
N PRO A 817 30.65 50.31 -5.85
CA PRO A 817 30.63 48.85 -5.90
C PRO A 817 30.26 48.32 -7.30
N PRO A 818 30.54 47.05 -7.60
CA PRO A 818 31.18 46.05 -6.72
C PRO A 818 32.72 46.20 -6.70
N TRP A 819 33.34 45.68 -5.64
CA TRP A 819 34.79 45.66 -5.46
C TRP A 819 35.33 44.23 -5.40
N LEU A 820 36.53 44.01 -5.92
CA LEU A 820 37.33 42.84 -5.55
C LEU A 820 38.12 43.16 -4.28
N LEU A 821 37.81 42.46 -3.20
CA LEU A 821 38.54 42.50 -1.93
C LEU A 821 39.69 41.50 -1.97
N PHE A 822 40.93 41.99 -1.88
CA PHE A 822 42.13 41.15 -1.87
C PHE A 822 42.76 41.08 -0.50
N ILE A 823 43.16 39.88 -0.08
CA ILE A 823 43.78 39.60 1.21
C ILE A 823 45.08 38.82 0.98
N ALA A 824 46.20 39.32 1.50
CA ALA A 824 47.52 38.68 1.39
C ALA A 824 47.90 37.90 2.66
N GLU A 825 48.72 36.85 2.51
CA GLU A 825 49.21 35.99 3.59
C GLU A 825 49.84 36.77 4.76
N ASN A 826 50.42 37.96 4.48
CA ASN A 826 51.10 38.82 5.47
C ASN A 826 50.17 39.80 6.20
N GLY A 827 48.85 39.64 6.11
CA GLY A 827 47.89 40.45 6.85
C GLY A 827 47.57 41.81 6.21
N ILE A 828 47.97 42.05 4.96
CA ILE A 828 47.69 43.29 4.21
C ILE A 828 46.59 43.04 3.16
N GLY A 829 45.62 43.95 3.05
CA GLY A 829 44.53 43.84 2.07
C GLY A 829 44.00 45.18 1.56
N LYS A 830 43.15 45.12 0.55
CA LYS A 830 42.54 46.30 -0.09
C LYS A 830 41.28 45.95 -0.88
N ARG A 831 40.39 46.92 -1.05
CA ARG A 831 39.32 46.88 -2.05
C ARG A 831 39.80 47.51 -3.35
N VAL A 832 39.47 46.92 -4.49
CA VAL A 832 39.70 47.50 -5.83
C VAL A 832 38.39 47.47 -6.61
N PRO A 833 37.88 48.59 -7.15
CA PRO A 833 36.65 48.61 -7.95
C PRO A 833 36.74 47.67 -9.16
N LEU A 834 35.64 46.96 -9.46
CA LEU A 834 35.59 46.02 -10.56
C LEU A 834 35.90 46.69 -11.92
N ASN A 835 35.46 47.94 -12.09
CA ASN A 835 35.74 48.78 -13.27
C ASN A 835 37.25 48.98 -13.56
N ALA A 836 38.15 48.69 -12.62
CA ALA A 836 39.59 48.70 -12.85
C ALA A 836 40.10 47.49 -13.65
N PHE A 837 39.26 46.46 -13.87
CA PHE A 837 39.59 45.19 -14.51
C PHE A 837 38.84 45.03 -15.83
N ARG A 838 39.49 45.33 -16.97
CA ARG A 838 38.92 44.97 -18.28
C ARG A 838 38.71 43.45 -18.39
N GLN A 839 37.62 43.04 -19.06
CA GLN A 839 37.40 41.64 -19.36
C GLN A 839 38.59 41.05 -20.16
N SER A 840 38.97 39.81 -19.84
CA SER A 840 40.16 39.17 -20.39
C SER A 840 39.83 37.73 -20.80
N ARG A 841 40.26 37.30 -22.00
CA ARG A 841 40.06 35.92 -22.48
C ARG A 841 40.66 34.91 -21.48
N PHE A 842 40.03 33.75 -21.32
CA PHE A 842 40.60 32.65 -20.53
C PHE A 842 41.89 32.10 -21.18
N ASN A 843 42.67 31.34 -20.40
CA ASN A 843 43.95 30.75 -20.78
C ASN A 843 45.06 31.76 -21.16
N VAL A 844 44.98 33.00 -20.66
CA VAL A 844 46.05 34.01 -20.80
C VAL A 844 46.67 34.36 -19.43
N VAL A 845 47.76 35.12 -19.44
CA VAL A 845 48.34 35.66 -18.19
C VAL A 845 47.45 36.81 -17.70
N GLY A 846 46.91 36.71 -16.49
CA GLY A 846 46.00 37.70 -15.93
C GLY A 846 46.61 39.11 -15.73
N LEU A 847 45.70 40.09 -15.62
CA LEU A 847 46.03 41.47 -15.25
C LEU A 847 46.61 41.50 -13.82
N VAL A 848 47.42 42.51 -13.50
CA VAL A 848 47.84 42.72 -12.10
C VAL A 848 46.64 43.28 -11.33
N GLY A 849 46.12 42.52 -10.36
CA GLY A 849 45.15 43.01 -9.37
C GLY A 849 45.80 43.45 -8.07
N TYR A 850 46.88 42.75 -7.69
CA TYR A 850 47.70 43.09 -6.53
C TYR A 850 49.18 42.92 -6.88
N LYS A 851 50.01 43.95 -6.65
CA LYS A 851 51.46 43.85 -6.76
C LYS A 851 52.04 43.41 -5.40
N LEU A 852 52.20 42.10 -5.22
CA LEU A 852 52.75 41.51 -3.99
C LEU A 852 54.30 41.54 -3.98
N PRO A 853 54.94 41.60 -2.80
CA PRO A 853 56.36 41.23 -2.62
C PRO A 853 56.63 39.77 -3.02
N ALA A 854 57.88 39.44 -3.34
CA ALA A 854 58.26 38.10 -3.82
C ALA A 854 57.88 36.95 -2.84
N ASP A 855 57.99 37.21 -1.54
CA ASP A 855 57.79 36.19 -0.48
C ASP A 855 56.33 36.11 0.03
N CYS A 856 55.41 36.84 -0.61
CA CYS A 856 54.02 36.96 -0.19
C CYS A 856 53.06 36.50 -1.29
N ARG A 857 52.01 35.77 -0.90
CA ARG A 857 50.92 35.32 -1.79
C ARG A 857 49.59 35.93 -1.37
N LEU A 858 48.59 35.87 -2.26
CA LEU A 858 47.18 36.06 -1.89
C LEU A 858 46.69 34.84 -1.10
N ALA A 859 46.03 35.11 0.02
CA ALA A 859 45.33 34.12 0.83
C ALA A 859 43.89 33.92 0.34
N ALA A 860 43.20 35.00 -0.04
CA ALA A 860 41.85 34.98 -0.59
C ALA A 860 41.54 36.23 -1.44
N VAL A 861 40.53 36.10 -2.31
CA VAL A 861 39.87 37.22 -3.01
C VAL A 861 38.37 36.97 -3.00
N PHE A 862 37.59 38.01 -2.72
CA PHE A 862 36.13 37.95 -2.73
C PHE A 862 35.55 39.10 -3.57
N VAL A 863 34.38 38.87 -4.16
CA VAL A 863 33.52 39.95 -4.66
C VAL A 863 32.78 40.54 -3.45
N ALA A 864 32.86 41.85 -3.28
CA ALA A 864 32.34 42.54 -2.11
C ALA A 864 31.59 43.82 -2.50
N GLY A 865 30.59 44.20 -1.71
CA GLY A 865 29.63 45.25 -2.03
C GLY A 865 28.51 44.78 -2.96
N LEU A 866 28.08 43.53 -2.85
CA LEU A 866 26.86 43.03 -3.50
C LEU A 866 25.62 43.35 -2.65
N SER A 867 25.78 43.42 -1.33
CA SER A 867 24.78 43.98 -0.40
C SER A 867 25.24 45.36 0.09
N LEU A 868 24.42 46.37 -0.17
CA LEU A 868 24.59 47.75 0.30
C LEU A 868 23.45 48.08 1.25
N GLY A 869 23.74 48.76 2.37
CA GLY A 869 22.70 49.36 3.20
C GLY A 869 22.23 50.69 2.61
N ASP A 870 21.20 51.28 3.23
CA ASP A 870 20.59 52.56 2.79
C ASP A 870 21.61 53.71 2.70
N ASP A 871 22.67 53.65 3.51
CA ASP A 871 23.82 54.58 3.51
C ASP A 871 24.70 54.49 2.24
N GLY A 872 24.45 53.54 1.33
CA GLY A 872 25.29 53.24 0.15
C GLY A 872 26.61 52.55 0.47
N GLU A 873 26.86 52.21 1.74
CA GLU A 873 28.01 51.42 2.18
C GLU A 873 27.65 49.93 2.31
N SER A 874 28.65 49.06 2.13
CA SER A 874 28.47 47.63 2.37
C SER A 874 28.70 47.29 3.84
N ASP A 875 27.71 46.65 4.46
CA ASP A 875 27.78 46.12 5.83
C ASP A 875 28.41 44.71 5.92
N GLU A 876 28.83 44.15 4.78
CA GLU A 876 29.62 42.91 4.67
C GLU A 876 30.88 42.95 5.56
N GLN A 877 31.32 41.78 6.02
CA GLN A 877 32.41 41.63 6.99
C GLN A 877 33.32 40.49 6.59
N VAL A 878 34.63 40.73 6.60
CA VAL A 878 35.63 39.69 6.37
C VAL A 878 36.13 39.15 7.70
N VAL A 879 36.16 37.83 7.81
CA VAL A 879 36.83 37.10 8.90
C VAL A 879 38.17 36.60 8.38
N LEU A 880 39.23 36.83 9.14
CA LEU A 880 40.60 36.40 8.87
C LEU A 880 41.05 35.46 9.97
N VAL A 881 41.68 34.34 9.61
CA VAL A 881 42.21 33.35 10.55
C VAL A 881 43.70 33.17 10.30
N SER A 882 44.53 33.31 11.34
CA SER A 882 45.97 33.04 11.27
C SER A 882 46.30 31.56 11.48
N GLN A 883 47.49 31.14 11.07
CA GLN A 883 48.04 29.80 11.33
C GLN A 883 48.12 29.42 12.82
N SER A 884 48.16 30.43 13.70
CA SER A 884 48.10 30.26 15.16
C SER A 884 46.67 30.13 15.72
N GLY A 885 45.63 30.16 14.88
CA GLY A 885 44.22 30.11 15.28
C GLY A 885 43.66 31.45 15.79
N THR A 886 44.35 32.57 15.57
CA THR A 886 43.86 33.90 15.94
C THR A 886 42.87 34.40 14.89
N VAL A 887 41.65 34.73 15.30
CA VAL A 887 40.58 35.18 14.41
C VAL A 887 40.37 36.68 14.55
N ASN A 888 40.31 37.41 13.44
CA ASN A 888 39.99 38.84 13.39
C ASN A 888 38.83 39.10 12.41
N ARG A 889 37.86 39.93 12.79
CA ARG A 889 36.65 40.23 11.99
C ARG A 889 36.56 41.73 11.74
N ILE A 890 36.57 42.12 10.47
CA ILE A 890 36.71 43.51 10.01
C ILE A 890 35.57 43.82 9.04
N LYS A 891 34.95 45.00 9.12
CA LYS A 891 33.93 45.37 8.13
C LYS A 891 34.60 45.70 6.80
N VAL A 892 33.99 45.28 5.70
CA VAL A 892 34.48 45.54 4.34
C VAL A 892 34.66 47.04 4.10
N LYS A 893 33.76 47.87 4.66
CA LYS A 893 33.84 49.34 4.57
C LYS A 893 35.07 49.97 5.22
N ASP A 894 35.64 49.36 6.26
CA ASP A 894 36.84 49.86 6.95
C ASP A 894 38.12 49.62 6.12
N ILE A 895 38.05 48.76 5.09
CA ILE A 895 39.17 48.43 4.22
C ILE A 895 39.27 49.48 3.10
N SER A 896 40.42 50.12 2.97
CA SER A 896 40.64 51.20 2.00
C SER A 896 40.42 50.75 0.54
N ILE A 897 39.66 51.55 -0.23
CA ILE A 897 39.52 51.41 -1.69
C ILE A 897 40.75 52.02 -2.35
N GLN A 898 41.52 51.21 -3.08
CA GLN A 898 42.80 51.59 -3.66
C GLN A 898 42.97 51.09 -5.11
N SER A 899 44.01 51.58 -5.79
CA SER A 899 44.34 51.14 -7.14
C SER A 899 44.94 49.73 -7.17
N ARG A 900 44.90 49.07 -8.34
CA ARG A 900 45.51 47.74 -8.59
C ARG A 900 47.00 47.68 -8.21
N TYR A 901 47.74 48.78 -8.33
CA TYR A 901 49.17 48.85 -8.03
C TYR A 901 49.51 49.24 -6.58
N ALA A 902 48.54 49.70 -5.79
CA ALA A 902 48.76 50.09 -4.39
C ALA A 902 49.06 48.88 -3.49
N ARG A 903 49.77 49.12 -2.38
CA ARG A 903 50.20 48.10 -1.41
C ARG A 903 49.06 47.57 -0.51
N GLY A 904 47.98 48.33 -0.31
CA GLY A 904 46.92 48.00 0.64
C GLY A 904 47.19 48.49 2.08
N VAL A 905 46.25 48.19 2.98
CA VAL A 905 46.28 48.53 4.41
C VAL A 905 46.46 47.28 5.26
N ILE A 906 47.01 47.44 6.46
CA ILE A 906 47.18 46.33 7.41
C ILE A 906 45.80 45.96 7.98
N LEU A 907 45.35 44.74 7.71
CA LEU A 907 44.13 44.15 8.26
C LEU A 907 44.43 43.43 9.58
N MET A 908 45.58 42.77 9.67
CA MET A 908 46.01 42.00 10.84
C MET A 908 47.53 42.09 11.01
N ARG A 909 48.00 42.39 12.22
CA ARG A 909 49.43 42.29 12.55
C ARG A 909 49.73 40.84 12.94
N LEU A 910 50.79 40.26 12.37
CA LEU A 910 51.08 38.82 12.44
C LEU A 910 52.39 38.48 13.17
N GLU A 911 52.94 39.42 13.94
CA GLU A 911 54.28 39.35 14.57
C GLU A 911 54.54 38.06 15.39
N HIS A 912 53.49 37.46 15.96
CA HIS A 912 53.54 36.15 16.64
C HIS A 912 52.52 35.13 16.08
N ALA A 913 51.82 35.46 14.99
CA ALA A 913 50.66 34.70 14.50
C ALA A 913 50.92 33.91 13.20
N GLY A 914 52.10 34.04 12.59
CA GLY A 914 52.48 33.33 11.36
C GLY A 914 51.94 34.02 10.10
N LYS A 915 51.25 33.27 9.24
CA LYS A 915 50.53 33.80 8.06
C LYS A 915 49.01 33.72 8.26
N ILE A 916 48.25 34.47 7.47
CA ILE A 916 46.82 34.17 7.27
C ILE A 916 46.70 32.79 6.62
N GLN A 917 45.91 31.91 7.24
CA GLN A 917 45.62 30.55 6.81
C GLN A 917 44.33 30.48 5.99
N SER A 918 43.26 31.07 6.50
CA SER A 918 41.96 31.15 5.84
C SER A 918 41.35 32.54 6.02
N ALA A 919 40.43 32.87 5.12
CA ALA A 919 39.58 34.04 5.22
C ALA A 919 38.21 33.70 4.64
N SER A 920 37.16 34.31 5.16
CA SER A 920 35.77 34.15 4.68
C SER A 920 35.08 35.51 4.64
N LEU A 921 34.32 35.77 3.58
CA LEU A 921 33.41 36.91 3.52
C LEU A 921 32.04 36.49 4.10
N ILE A 922 31.47 37.35 4.95
CA ILE A 922 30.17 37.16 5.59
C ILE A 922 29.33 38.39 5.24
N SER A 923 28.23 38.22 4.52
CA SER A 923 27.26 39.32 4.36
C SER A 923 26.59 39.62 5.71
N ALA A 924 26.27 40.88 5.97
CA ALA A 924 25.40 41.20 7.10
C ALA A 924 24.03 40.59 6.83
N ALA A 925 23.48 39.86 7.80
CA ALA A 925 22.09 39.42 7.74
C ALA A 925 21.20 40.65 7.54
N ALA A 926 20.18 40.52 6.69
CA ALA A 926 19.23 41.58 6.41
C ALA A 926 18.66 42.11 7.74
N ALA A 927 18.56 43.44 7.85
CA ALA A 927 17.82 44.04 8.95
C ALA A 927 16.33 43.68 8.78
N GLU A 928 15.67 43.23 9.84
CA GLU A 928 14.20 43.17 9.85
C GLU A 928 13.67 44.57 9.58
N VAL A 929 12.78 44.68 8.60
CA VAL A 929 11.86 45.81 8.52
C VAL A 929 10.94 45.68 9.72
N THR A 930 11.08 46.59 10.69
CA THR A 930 10.11 46.73 11.76
C THR A 930 8.82 47.31 11.17
N GLU A 931 7.79 46.49 11.04
CA GLU A 931 6.42 46.96 10.78
C GLU A 931 5.87 47.60 12.08
N ASP A 932 5.53 48.88 12.00
CA ASP A 932 4.59 49.60 12.88
C ASP A 932 3.16 49.53 12.29
#